data_AF-A0A124BZ38-F1
#
_entry.id   AF-A0A124BZ38-F1
#
_cell.length_a   1.000
_cell.length_b   1.000
_cell.length_c   1.000
_cell.angle_alpha   90.00
_cell.angle_beta   90.00
_cell.angle_gamma   90.00
#
_symmetry.space_group_name_H-M   'P 1'
#
loop_
_entity.id
_entity.type
_entity.pdbx_description
1 polymer ?
#
loop_
_entity_poly.entity_id
_entity_poly.type
_entity_poly.pdbx_seq_one_letter_code
_entity_poly.pdbx_strand_id
1 'polypeptide(L)'
;MASTIARTEERQNAGTMELKDDTVIIVLGASGDLAKKKTFPALFGLYRNKFLPKGIKIVGYARTNMDHEEYLRRVRSYIKTPTKEIEEQLDSFCQLCTYISGQYDKDDSFINLNKHLEEIEKGQKEQNRIYYMALPPSVFTTVSDQLKRNCYPKNGVARIIVEKPFGKDLQSSRDLQKALEPNWKEEEIFRIDHYLGKEMVKNILIMRFGNEFFNATWNRHHIDNVQITFKEPFGTEGRGGYFDEFGIIRDVMQNHLLQVLTLLAMERPISFSAEDIRDEKVRVLRAMDAIEPKNVIIGQYGKSLDGSKPAYKEDETVPQDSRCPTFCAMVAYIKNERWDGVPFIMKAGKALNEQKTEIRIQFRDVTSGIFKDIPRNELVIRVQPNESVYIKMNSKLPGLSMQTVVTELDLTYRRRFSDLKIPEAYESLILDALKGDHSNFVRDDELDASWRIFTPLLHYLDDNKEIIPMEYPYGSRGPAVLDDFTASFGYKFSDAAGYQWPLTSTPNRLFTWGIEMTYCTPYLLQLGLTKSKTSLVWIAGPLSGLIIQPLIGVIADRSRSKWGRRRPFMIVGSFVVATCLLVLGWTTEIVNTFVKDAEKARNVTIALAVLSIYAVDFAINVVQACCRSLIVDTLPIPLQQTGSAWATRMTAIGQLIGYVIGSIDTVSIFGAIIGDTQFKQMTVIAAMSLVGAVFVTSYAVKERVLVTARDSDDKAGTLQVISQLVKTTMDLPPRIQAICWAQFWAWIGWFPFLFYSTTWVGETYFRYEVPKGATQPADMLGEVGRVGSLSLVVFSSMTFIGSVLLPFCVQPPDSKRPRFTPRPPPGLASLLKTVMGIRPDLQTTWLISHVMFAATMIFAPFARSRAVATFLVALCGIPWAVTCWAPFTFMGIEINKLAMNPSQSSRSSGVTMITSSSLLSGGPTTYSDRTNDTEMDVLRLNHHDPDSDSDVEDGVSNTPSTGELAGIYLGVLNVYTTLPQFLGTFISWIVFSVLEPGSTKRDDTAQDSQWMNLDKSTPNAISICLFIGALSAIVAVEATRRMRYTI
;
A
#
# COMPACT_ATOMS: atom_id res chain seq x y z
N MET A 1 20.08 -5.76 -25.54
CA MET A 1 18.92 -5.54 -26.44
C MET A 1 18.57 -4.06 -26.69
N ALA A 2 19.31 -3.09 -26.13
CA ALA A 2 19.04 -1.66 -26.37
C ALA A 2 19.53 -1.12 -27.74
N SER A 3 20.33 -1.90 -28.49
CA SER A 3 20.89 -1.47 -29.78
C SER A 3 19.96 -1.71 -30.99
N THR A 4 18.83 -2.39 -30.81
CA THR A 4 17.99 -2.85 -31.94
C THR A 4 16.81 -1.91 -32.25
N ILE A 5 16.54 -0.88 -31.44
CA ILE A 5 15.34 -0.03 -31.61
C ILE A 5 15.63 1.23 -32.47
N ALA A 6 16.89 1.58 -32.74
CA ALA A 6 17.25 2.83 -33.43
C ALA A 6 17.39 2.73 -34.97
N ARG A 7 17.03 1.60 -35.59
CA ARG A 7 17.17 1.41 -37.04
C ARG A 7 15.90 0.85 -37.66
N THR A 8 14.84 1.65 -37.67
CA THR A 8 13.78 1.47 -38.65
C THR A 8 13.23 2.82 -39.06
N GLU A 9 13.29 3.07 -40.37
CA GLU A 9 12.55 4.09 -41.13
C GLU A 9 13.17 5.49 -41.27
N GLU A 10 14.26 5.56 -42.07
CA GLU A 10 14.34 6.58 -43.12
C GLU A 10 13.27 6.28 -44.19
N ARG A 11 12.01 6.60 -43.90
CA ARG A 11 11.01 6.85 -44.95
C ARG A 11 10.61 8.31 -44.86
N GLN A 12 10.98 9.03 -45.91
CA GLN A 12 10.78 10.45 -46.10
C GLN A 12 9.32 10.85 -45.84
N ASN A 13 9.06 11.52 -44.71
CA ASN A 13 7.93 12.46 -44.63
C ASN A 13 8.36 13.71 -45.41
N ALA A 14 7.78 13.91 -46.59
CA ALA A 14 8.15 14.97 -47.53
C ALA A 14 7.85 16.42 -47.04
N GLY A 15 7.50 16.62 -45.76
CA GLY A 15 7.16 17.92 -45.17
C GLY A 15 7.87 18.27 -43.85
N THR A 16 8.69 17.39 -43.27
CA THR A 16 9.32 17.61 -41.95
C THR A 16 10.83 17.85 -42.10
N MET A 17 11.29 19.10 -42.02
CA MET A 17 12.72 19.44 -42.00
C MET A 17 13.29 19.28 -40.59
N GLU A 18 14.06 18.23 -40.33
CA GLU A 18 14.73 18.03 -39.05
C GLU A 18 15.93 18.98 -38.90
N LEU A 19 15.99 19.73 -37.80
CA LEU A 19 17.13 20.59 -37.47
C LEU A 19 18.24 19.73 -36.85
N LYS A 20 19.35 19.54 -37.57
CA LYS A 20 20.44 18.64 -37.16
C LYS A 20 21.70 19.35 -36.65
N ASP A 21 21.98 20.54 -37.19
CA ASP A 21 23.14 21.36 -36.90
C ASP A 21 22.73 22.85 -36.82
N ASP A 22 23.65 23.73 -36.43
CA ASP A 22 23.50 25.19 -36.52
C ASP A 22 22.18 25.75 -35.94
N THR A 23 21.80 25.26 -34.75
CA THR A 23 20.51 25.58 -34.10
C THR A 23 20.70 26.31 -32.77
N VAL A 24 19.94 27.38 -32.57
CA VAL A 24 19.87 28.13 -31.31
C VAL A 24 18.46 28.01 -30.72
N ILE A 25 18.36 27.65 -29.44
CA ILE A 25 17.10 27.64 -28.69
C ILE A 25 17.06 28.85 -27.76
N ILE A 26 16.10 29.73 -27.98
CA ILE A 26 15.88 30.94 -27.20
C ILE A 26 14.71 30.68 -26.23
N VAL A 27 14.99 30.63 -24.93
CA VAL A 27 13.99 30.46 -23.87
C VAL A 27 13.57 31.83 -23.36
N LEU A 28 12.46 32.35 -23.89
CA LEU A 28 11.86 33.61 -23.45
C LEU A 28 11.11 33.36 -22.14
N GLY A 29 11.33 34.22 -21.15
CA GLY A 29 10.84 33.97 -19.79
C GLY A 29 11.72 33.00 -19.00
N ALA A 30 13.02 32.94 -19.30
CA ALA A 30 13.96 32.02 -18.65
C ALA A 30 14.05 32.17 -17.13
N SER A 31 13.69 33.32 -16.57
CA SER A 31 13.58 33.51 -15.12
C SER A 31 12.29 32.94 -14.52
N GLY A 32 11.36 32.44 -15.32
CA GLY A 32 10.06 31.94 -14.88
C GLY A 32 10.10 30.56 -14.21
N ASP A 33 8.97 30.19 -13.61
CA ASP A 33 8.78 28.92 -12.89
C ASP A 33 8.75 27.72 -13.85
N LEU A 34 8.10 27.87 -15.00
CA LEU A 34 8.04 26.84 -16.05
C LEU A 34 9.43 26.52 -16.60
N ALA A 35 10.22 27.55 -16.89
CA ALA A 35 11.55 27.40 -17.44
C ALA A 35 12.46 26.57 -16.52
N LYS A 36 12.56 26.95 -15.24
CA LYS A 36 13.43 26.23 -14.27
C LYS A 36 12.91 24.84 -13.93
N LYS A 37 11.59 24.63 -13.81
CA LYS A 37 11.00 23.36 -13.35
C LYS A 37 10.80 22.33 -14.47
N LYS A 38 10.64 22.77 -15.73
CA LYS A 38 10.26 21.88 -16.85
C LYS A 38 11.13 22.08 -18.09
N THR A 39 11.27 23.30 -18.62
CA THR A 39 11.94 23.54 -19.91
C THR A 39 13.43 23.21 -19.88
N PHE A 40 14.21 23.77 -18.93
CA PHE A 40 15.64 23.46 -18.82
C PHE A 40 15.92 22.01 -18.41
N PRO A 41 15.19 21.40 -17.46
CA PRO A 41 15.29 19.96 -17.20
C PRO A 41 15.03 19.10 -18.44
N ALA A 42 14.07 19.47 -19.29
CA ALA A 42 13.79 18.74 -20.53
C ALA A 42 14.92 18.89 -21.56
N LEU A 43 15.44 20.11 -21.76
CA LEU A 43 16.59 20.36 -22.62
C LEU A 43 17.84 19.58 -22.15
N PHE A 44 18.07 19.52 -20.83
CA PHE A 44 19.15 18.72 -20.27
C PHE A 44 18.93 17.22 -20.49
N GLY A 45 17.68 16.73 -20.35
CA GLY A 45 17.31 15.36 -20.67
C GLY A 45 17.65 14.97 -22.11
N LEU A 46 17.30 15.84 -23.07
CA LEU A 46 17.64 15.68 -24.48
C LEU A 46 19.15 15.75 -24.74
N TYR A 47 19.86 16.67 -24.09
CA TYR A 47 21.32 16.80 -24.20
C TYR A 47 22.02 15.52 -23.75
N ARG A 48 21.68 15.03 -22.55
CA ARG A 48 22.27 13.82 -21.97
C ARG A 48 22.06 12.58 -22.85
N ASN A 49 20.90 12.51 -23.48
CA ASN A 49 20.54 11.42 -24.38
C ASN A 49 21.04 11.63 -25.83
N LYS A 50 21.77 12.72 -26.10
CA LYS A 50 22.33 13.08 -27.42
C LYS A 50 21.28 13.29 -28.51
N PHE A 51 20.10 13.77 -28.13
CA PHE A 51 19.02 14.12 -29.06
C PHE A 51 19.00 15.58 -29.50
N LEU A 52 19.85 16.43 -28.90
CA LEU A 52 19.99 17.81 -29.36
C LEU A 52 20.91 17.90 -30.59
N PRO A 53 20.67 18.87 -31.49
CA PRO A 53 21.54 19.22 -32.61
C PRO A 53 23.01 19.41 -32.21
N LYS A 54 23.95 19.11 -33.11
CA LYS A 54 25.37 19.35 -32.83
C LYS A 54 25.64 20.85 -32.81
N GLY A 55 26.49 21.29 -31.89
CA GLY A 55 26.85 22.70 -31.75
C GLY A 55 25.74 23.59 -31.17
N ILE A 56 24.67 23.01 -30.64
CA ILE A 56 23.51 23.75 -30.12
C ILE A 56 23.90 24.79 -29.07
N LYS A 57 23.20 25.93 -29.12
CA LYS A 57 23.33 27.02 -28.14
C LYS A 57 21.96 27.33 -27.55
N ILE A 58 21.94 27.61 -26.26
CA ILE A 58 20.71 27.91 -25.52
C ILE A 58 20.83 29.32 -24.96
N VAL A 59 19.87 30.19 -25.26
CA VAL A 59 19.87 31.59 -24.83
C VAL A 59 18.64 31.84 -23.97
N GLY A 60 18.84 32.11 -22.68
CA GLY A 60 17.77 32.57 -21.81
C GLY A 60 17.53 34.07 -22.00
N TYR A 61 16.26 34.49 -22.01
CA TYR A 61 15.89 35.89 -22.10
C TYR A 61 14.78 36.26 -21.12
N ALA A 62 14.99 37.27 -20.27
CA ALA A 62 13.93 37.81 -19.41
C ALA A 62 14.21 39.25 -18.93
N ARG A 63 13.18 39.88 -18.34
CA ARG A 63 13.28 41.24 -17.76
C ARG A 63 14.22 41.32 -16.55
N THR A 64 14.37 40.22 -15.83
CA THR A 64 15.18 40.16 -14.61
C THR A 64 16.64 40.37 -14.98
N ASN A 65 17.28 41.39 -14.43
CA ASN A 65 18.72 41.55 -14.59
C ASN A 65 19.42 40.57 -13.65
N MET A 66 20.18 39.63 -14.22
CA MET A 66 20.97 38.65 -13.48
C MET A 66 22.30 38.46 -14.20
N ASP A 67 23.36 38.21 -13.42
CA ASP A 67 24.63 37.82 -14.00
C ASP A 67 24.60 36.37 -14.50
N HIS A 68 25.66 35.97 -15.20
CA HIS A 68 25.74 34.65 -15.79
C HIS A 68 25.77 33.52 -14.75
N GLU A 69 26.42 33.75 -13.60
CA GLU A 69 26.54 32.73 -12.55
C GLU A 69 25.20 32.49 -11.84
N GLU A 70 24.46 33.56 -11.55
CA GLU A 70 23.12 33.49 -10.97
C GLU A 70 22.15 32.78 -11.92
N TYR A 71 22.22 33.08 -13.23
CA TYR A 71 21.45 32.38 -14.24
C TYR A 71 21.74 30.87 -14.24
N LEU A 72 23.02 30.48 -14.29
CA LEU A 72 23.39 29.06 -14.27
C LEU A 72 22.97 28.36 -12.98
N ARG A 73 23.06 29.03 -11.83
CA ARG A 73 22.55 28.51 -10.55
C ARG A 73 21.06 28.20 -10.63
N ARG A 74 20.28 29.07 -11.29
CA ARG A 74 18.85 28.87 -11.52
C ARG A 74 18.56 27.69 -12.46
N VAL A 75 19.32 27.56 -13.56
CA VAL A 75 19.22 26.42 -14.49
C VAL A 75 19.47 25.09 -13.76
N ARG A 76 20.45 25.05 -12.85
CA ARG A 76 20.81 23.85 -12.06
C ARG A 76 19.78 23.47 -11.01
N SER A 77 19.03 24.43 -10.46
CA SER A 77 18.27 24.26 -9.21
C SER A 77 17.23 23.13 -9.17
N TYR A 78 16.65 22.74 -10.30
CA TYR A 78 15.64 21.65 -10.38
C TYR A 78 16.13 20.41 -11.12
N ILE A 79 17.41 20.37 -11.51
CA ILE A 79 18.02 19.24 -12.21
C ILE A 79 18.69 18.33 -11.18
N LYS A 80 18.18 17.10 -11.04
CA LYS A 80 18.75 16.11 -10.11
C LYS A 80 19.97 15.43 -10.74
N THR A 81 21.08 15.40 -10.02
CA THR A 81 22.37 14.80 -10.41
C THR A 81 22.71 13.59 -9.51
N PRO A 82 22.11 12.39 -9.75
CA PRO A 82 22.31 11.24 -8.87
C PRO A 82 23.70 10.59 -8.99
N THR A 83 24.45 10.90 -10.05
CA THR A 83 25.81 10.37 -10.30
C THR A 83 26.75 11.50 -10.72
N LYS A 84 28.05 11.34 -10.47
CA LYS A 84 29.09 12.31 -10.88
C LYS A 84 29.12 12.52 -12.40
N GLU A 85 28.90 11.47 -13.18
CA GLU A 85 28.83 11.57 -14.65
C GLU A 85 27.71 12.53 -15.09
N ILE A 86 26.54 12.49 -14.45
CA ILE A 86 25.42 13.38 -14.76
C ILE A 86 25.74 14.82 -14.33
N GLU A 87 26.51 14.99 -13.26
CA GLU A 87 27.00 16.31 -12.82
C GLU A 87 27.97 16.93 -13.84
N GLU A 88 28.94 16.16 -14.33
CA GLU A 88 29.87 16.59 -15.39
C GLU A 88 29.14 16.91 -16.72
N GLN A 89 28.12 16.12 -17.06
CA GLN A 89 27.25 16.39 -18.19
C GLN A 89 26.45 17.68 -18.00
N LEU A 90 25.97 17.95 -16.77
CA LEU A 90 25.27 19.20 -16.45
C LEU A 90 26.20 20.41 -16.53
N ASP A 91 27.45 20.28 -16.08
CA ASP A 91 28.46 21.33 -16.24
C ASP A 91 28.71 21.64 -17.72
N SER A 92 28.87 20.59 -18.54
CA SER A 92 29.04 20.73 -19.99
C SER A 92 27.81 21.36 -20.66
N PHE A 93 26.60 21.00 -20.22
CA PHE A 93 25.36 21.61 -20.69
C PHE A 93 25.25 23.09 -20.32
N CYS A 94 25.66 23.46 -19.10
CA CYS A 94 25.66 24.85 -18.66
C CYS A 94 26.57 25.74 -19.52
N GLN A 95 27.68 25.21 -20.04
CA GLN A 95 28.57 25.94 -20.96
C GLN A 95 27.90 26.30 -22.31
N LEU A 96 26.79 25.63 -22.66
CA LEU A 96 26.00 25.93 -23.85
C LEU A 96 24.94 27.02 -23.60
N CYS A 97 24.70 27.35 -22.33
CA CYS A 97 23.64 28.26 -21.92
C CYS A 97 24.18 29.67 -21.72
N THR A 98 23.61 30.67 -22.39
CA THR A 98 23.88 32.11 -22.18
C THR A 98 22.60 32.83 -21.78
N TYR A 99 22.71 34.09 -21.32
CA TYR A 99 21.57 34.87 -20.85
C TYR A 99 21.66 36.32 -21.29
N ILE A 100 20.52 36.91 -21.68
CA ILE A 100 20.37 38.33 -22.00
C ILE A 100 19.17 38.89 -21.23
N SER A 101 19.36 40.02 -20.55
CA SER A 101 18.27 40.77 -19.93
C SER A 101 17.69 41.80 -20.88
N GLY A 102 16.36 41.95 -20.87
CA GLY A 102 15.66 42.90 -21.76
C GLY A 102 14.16 42.97 -21.52
N GLN A 103 13.54 44.07 -21.95
CA GLN A 103 12.09 44.27 -21.86
C GLN A 103 11.37 43.63 -23.06
N TYR A 104 10.17 43.10 -22.81
CA TYR A 104 9.38 42.39 -23.84
C TYR A 104 8.70 43.30 -24.87
N ASP A 105 8.70 44.62 -24.64
CA ASP A 105 7.99 45.63 -25.44
C ASP A 105 8.92 46.70 -26.04
N LYS A 106 10.25 46.54 -25.92
CA LYS A 106 11.24 47.53 -26.38
C LYS A 106 12.11 47.00 -27.51
N ASP A 107 12.10 47.67 -28.65
CA ASP A 107 12.92 47.33 -29.83
C ASP A 107 14.42 47.22 -29.47
N ASP A 108 14.96 48.18 -28.71
CA ASP A 108 16.37 48.17 -28.27
C ASP A 108 16.77 46.87 -27.56
N SER A 109 15.86 46.29 -26.78
CA SER A 109 16.11 45.03 -26.06
C SER A 109 16.20 43.83 -27.01
N PHE A 110 15.37 43.80 -28.06
CA PHE A 110 15.40 42.73 -29.07
C PHE A 110 16.53 42.93 -30.09
N ILE A 111 16.92 44.17 -30.40
CA ILE A 111 18.12 44.48 -31.18
C ILE A 111 19.37 43.95 -30.46
N ASN A 112 19.45 44.15 -29.14
CA ASN A 112 20.54 43.60 -28.33
C ASN A 112 20.52 42.06 -28.31
N LEU A 113 19.33 41.45 -28.16
CA LEU A 113 19.19 40.00 -28.28
C LEU A 113 19.66 39.50 -29.65
N ASN A 114 19.26 40.14 -30.75
CA ASN A 114 19.66 39.73 -32.10
C ASN A 114 21.17 39.87 -32.30
N LYS A 115 21.80 40.93 -31.78
CA LYS A 115 23.26 41.09 -31.83
C LYS A 115 23.97 39.92 -31.14
N HIS A 116 23.50 39.52 -29.95
CA HIS A 116 24.04 38.35 -29.24
C HIS A 116 23.82 37.04 -30.02
N LEU A 117 22.66 36.87 -30.66
CA LEU A 117 22.39 35.71 -31.51
C LEU A 117 23.34 35.67 -32.73
N GLU A 118 23.53 36.79 -33.42
CA GLU A 118 24.45 36.89 -34.56
C GLU A 118 25.92 36.63 -34.17
N GLU A 119 26.34 37.03 -32.96
CA GLU A 119 27.66 36.73 -32.43
C GLU A 119 27.86 35.22 -32.18
N ILE A 120 26.85 34.54 -31.66
CA ILE A 120 26.86 33.10 -31.40
C ILE A 120 26.78 32.28 -32.70
N GLU A 121 26.04 32.78 -33.68
CA GLU A 121 25.82 32.14 -34.98
C GLU A 121 26.97 32.40 -35.97
N LYS A 122 27.96 33.20 -35.59
CA LYS A 122 29.06 33.59 -36.46
C LYS A 122 29.83 32.36 -36.97
N GLY A 123 29.78 32.14 -38.29
CA GLY A 123 30.44 31.02 -38.96
C GLY A 123 29.56 29.79 -39.19
N GLN A 124 28.29 29.80 -38.75
CA GLN A 124 27.29 28.79 -39.09
C GLN A 124 26.78 28.99 -40.52
N LYS A 125 26.38 27.90 -41.19
CA LYS A 125 25.90 27.96 -42.59
C LYS A 125 24.45 28.41 -42.67
N GLU A 126 23.65 27.97 -41.71
CA GLU A 126 22.25 28.33 -41.53
C GLU A 126 22.06 28.90 -40.13
N GLN A 127 21.08 29.78 -39.94
CA GLN A 127 20.75 30.39 -38.65
C GLN A 127 19.39 29.84 -38.19
N ASN A 128 19.37 28.59 -37.73
CA ASN A 128 18.14 27.95 -37.29
C ASN A 128 17.80 28.39 -35.85
N ARG A 129 16.60 28.95 -35.64
CA ARG A 129 16.20 29.55 -34.36
C ARG A 129 14.88 28.97 -33.86
N ILE A 130 14.87 28.45 -32.62
CA ILE A 130 13.64 28.03 -31.92
C ILE A 130 13.37 28.98 -30.77
N TYR A 131 12.21 29.63 -30.77
CA TYR A 131 11.75 30.51 -29.71
C TYR A 131 10.76 29.79 -28.81
N TYR A 132 11.17 29.46 -27.59
CA TYR A 132 10.29 28.89 -26.58
C TYR A 132 9.67 30.03 -25.74
N MET A 133 8.37 30.25 -25.89
CA MET A 133 7.64 31.29 -25.15
C MET A 133 7.15 30.77 -23.79
N ALA A 134 8.05 30.70 -22.80
CA ALA A 134 7.68 30.43 -21.40
C ALA A 134 7.20 31.73 -20.71
N LEU A 135 6.24 32.40 -21.35
CA LEU A 135 5.75 33.73 -21.00
C LEU A 135 4.26 33.71 -20.62
N PRO A 136 3.75 34.72 -19.91
CA PRO A 136 2.32 34.87 -19.74
C PRO A 136 1.64 35.29 -21.06
N PRO A 137 0.36 34.95 -21.28
CA PRO A 137 -0.37 35.24 -22.52
C PRO A 137 -0.42 36.73 -22.89
N SER A 138 -0.43 37.62 -21.89
CA SER A 138 -0.54 39.06 -22.08
C SER A 138 0.60 39.70 -22.87
N VAL A 139 1.74 39.01 -22.99
CA VAL A 139 2.90 39.50 -23.75
C VAL A 139 3.15 38.70 -25.03
N PHE A 140 2.33 37.69 -25.36
CA PHE A 140 2.58 36.82 -26.52
C PHE A 140 2.60 37.59 -27.84
N THR A 141 1.60 38.43 -28.08
CA THR A 141 1.47 39.19 -29.32
C THR A 141 2.60 40.21 -29.46
N THR A 142 2.91 40.95 -28.39
CA THR A 142 4.01 41.92 -28.35
C THR A 142 5.36 41.26 -28.62
N VAL A 143 5.66 40.15 -27.93
CA VAL A 143 6.94 39.44 -28.12
C VAL A 143 7.00 38.82 -29.52
N SER A 144 5.90 38.27 -30.04
CA SER A 144 5.83 37.74 -31.40
C SER A 144 6.19 38.79 -32.45
N ASP A 145 5.60 39.99 -32.35
CA ASP A 145 5.89 41.12 -33.25
C ASP A 145 7.34 41.58 -33.14
N GLN A 146 7.86 41.70 -31.91
CA GLN A 146 9.26 42.05 -31.66
C GLN A 146 10.24 41.02 -32.24
N LEU A 147 9.97 39.73 -32.06
CA LEU A 147 10.77 38.65 -32.63
C LEU A 147 10.75 38.70 -34.16
N LYS A 148 9.57 38.87 -34.76
CA LYS A 148 9.44 38.91 -36.22
C LYS A 148 10.20 40.08 -36.83
N ARG A 149 10.14 41.25 -36.19
CA ARG A 149 10.78 42.48 -36.67
C ARG A 149 12.30 42.48 -36.48
N ASN A 150 12.76 42.09 -35.29
CA ASN A 150 14.14 42.34 -34.86
C ASN A 150 15.01 41.09 -34.78
N CYS A 151 14.41 39.90 -34.62
CA CYS A 151 15.17 38.66 -34.37
C CYS A 151 14.86 37.54 -35.38
N TYR A 152 14.06 37.75 -36.42
CA TYR A 152 13.73 36.68 -37.37
C TYR A 152 14.95 36.37 -38.25
N PRO A 153 15.35 35.10 -38.41
CA PRO A 153 16.55 34.74 -39.16
C PRO A 153 16.41 35.08 -40.65
N LYS A 154 17.49 35.57 -41.26
CA LYS A 154 17.53 35.90 -42.70
C LYS A 154 17.80 34.68 -43.58
N ASN A 155 18.54 33.71 -43.05
CA ASN A 155 18.91 32.47 -43.71
C ASN A 155 18.81 31.32 -42.71
N GLY A 156 17.76 30.50 -42.79
CA GLY A 156 17.50 29.42 -41.85
C GLY A 156 16.01 29.28 -41.51
N VAL A 157 15.69 28.33 -40.64
CA VAL A 157 14.33 28.04 -40.18
C VAL A 157 14.06 28.70 -38.83
N ALA A 158 12.89 29.31 -38.69
CA ALA A 158 12.40 29.83 -37.43
C ALA A 158 11.20 28.99 -36.94
N ARG A 159 11.18 28.63 -35.65
CA ARG A 159 10.04 27.96 -35.01
C ARG A 159 9.69 28.64 -33.71
N ILE A 160 8.41 28.75 -33.41
CA ILE A 160 7.91 29.34 -32.17
C ILE A 160 7.07 28.32 -31.40
N ILE A 161 7.49 28.02 -30.17
CA ILE A 161 6.79 27.13 -29.25
C ILE A 161 6.00 28.00 -28.28
N VAL A 162 4.68 27.81 -28.27
CA VAL A 162 3.75 28.65 -27.48
C VAL A 162 3.02 27.79 -26.46
N GLU A 163 2.95 28.26 -25.22
CA GLU A 163 2.28 27.60 -24.10
C GLU A 163 0.82 28.05 -23.95
N LYS A 164 0.00 27.19 -23.36
CA LYS A 164 -1.38 27.53 -22.95
C LYS A 164 -1.38 28.63 -21.86
N PRO A 165 -2.45 29.43 -21.73
CA PRO A 165 -3.74 29.36 -22.41
C PRO A 165 -3.79 30.05 -23.78
N PHE A 166 -4.54 29.46 -24.72
CA PHE A 166 -4.78 29.99 -26.07
C PHE A 166 -6.15 30.66 -26.18
N GLY A 167 -6.34 31.74 -25.43
CA GLY A 167 -7.64 32.38 -25.21
C GLY A 167 -8.39 31.82 -24.01
N LYS A 168 -9.56 32.41 -23.71
CA LYS A 168 -10.49 31.98 -22.65
C LYS A 168 -11.83 31.48 -23.20
N ASP A 169 -12.07 31.75 -24.48
CA ASP A 169 -13.26 31.40 -25.24
C ASP A 169 -12.93 31.45 -26.74
N LEU A 170 -13.91 31.15 -27.59
CA LEU A 170 -13.77 31.16 -29.04
C LEU A 170 -13.32 32.51 -29.60
N GLN A 171 -13.86 33.62 -29.07
CA GLN A 171 -13.58 34.95 -29.62
C GLN A 171 -12.16 35.40 -29.28
N SER A 172 -11.78 35.31 -28.00
CA SER A 172 -10.43 35.63 -27.54
C SER A 172 -9.36 34.72 -28.13
N SER A 173 -9.69 33.46 -28.43
CA SER A 173 -8.79 32.55 -29.15
C SER A 173 -8.57 32.99 -30.60
N ARG A 174 -9.64 33.36 -31.31
CA ARG A 174 -9.55 33.93 -32.67
C ARG A 174 -8.78 35.24 -32.70
N ASP A 175 -8.95 36.10 -31.71
CA ASP A 175 -8.24 37.37 -31.64
C ASP A 175 -6.74 37.17 -31.40
N LEU A 176 -6.37 36.21 -30.54
CA LEU A 176 -4.97 35.79 -30.38
C LEU A 176 -4.40 35.24 -31.69
N GLN A 177 -5.15 34.40 -32.40
CA GLN A 177 -4.72 33.84 -33.68
C GLN A 177 -4.50 34.93 -34.74
N LYS A 178 -5.47 35.83 -34.92
CA LYS A 178 -5.37 36.96 -35.86
C LYS A 178 -4.17 37.87 -35.57
N ALA A 179 -3.76 37.96 -34.31
CA ALA A 179 -2.58 38.75 -33.93
C ALA A 179 -1.25 38.02 -34.21
N LEU A 180 -1.24 36.68 -34.26
CA LEU A 180 -0.05 35.87 -34.55
C LEU A 180 0.14 35.59 -36.06
N GLU A 181 -0.95 35.43 -36.80
CA GLU A 181 -0.97 35.07 -38.23
C GLU A 181 -0.12 35.98 -39.14
N PRO A 182 -0.07 37.32 -38.95
CA PRO A 182 0.80 38.19 -39.76
C PRO A 182 2.29 37.95 -39.54
N ASN A 183 2.66 37.38 -38.38
CA ASN A 183 4.04 37.22 -37.96
C ASN A 183 4.59 35.81 -38.23
N TRP A 184 3.76 34.79 -38.16
CA TRP A 184 4.19 33.39 -38.22
C TRP A 184 3.26 32.57 -39.09
N LYS A 185 3.83 31.70 -39.92
CA LYS A 185 3.06 30.69 -40.63
C LYS A 185 2.69 29.55 -39.69
N GLU A 186 1.60 28.84 -39.98
CA GLU A 186 1.17 27.69 -39.17
C GLU A 186 2.24 26.59 -39.06
N GLU A 187 3.05 26.38 -40.10
CA GLU A 187 4.19 25.44 -40.08
C GLU A 187 5.31 25.85 -39.10
N GLU A 188 5.36 27.11 -38.69
CA GLU A 188 6.36 27.63 -37.75
C GLU A 188 5.85 27.62 -36.30
N ILE A 189 4.54 27.46 -36.07
CA ILE A 189 3.91 27.57 -34.75
C ILE A 189 3.68 26.19 -34.13
N PHE A 190 4.19 26.01 -32.92
CA PHE A 190 4.09 24.79 -32.13
C PHE A 190 3.32 25.07 -30.83
N ARG A 191 2.00 24.90 -30.86
CA ARG A 191 1.11 25.12 -29.70
C ARG A 191 1.15 23.90 -28.78
N ILE A 192 1.73 24.05 -27.59
CA ILE A 192 1.89 22.97 -26.63
C ILE A 192 0.56 22.62 -25.97
N ASP A 193 0.18 21.35 -26.10
CA ASP A 193 -0.53 20.61 -25.07
C ASP A 193 0.38 19.49 -24.57
N HIS A 194 0.89 19.63 -23.34
CA HIS A 194 1.85 18.67 -22.79
C HIS A 194 1.28 17.26 -22.59
N TYR A 195 -0.05 17.05 -22.62
CA TYR A 195 -0.62 15.71 -22.58
C TYR A 195 -0.31 14.92 -23.85
N LEU A 196 -0.22 15.58 -25.00
CA LEU A 196 0.18 14.95 -26.27
C LEU A 196 1.63 14.42 -26.24
N GLY A 197 2.47 14.97 -25.37
CA GLY A 197 3.84 14.49 -25.13
C GLY A 197 3.94 13.27 -24.22
N LYS A 198 2.85 12.84 -23.56
CA LYS A 198 2.90 11.71 -22.62
C LYS A 198 2.94 10.39 -23.37
N GLU A 199 3.81 9.49 -22.91
CA GLU A 199 4.06 8.17 -23.51
C GLU A 199 2.78 7.40 -23.83
N MET A 200 1.88 7.30 -22.84
CA MET A 200 0.64 6.53 -22.97
C MET A 200 -0.39 7.19 -23.90
N VAL A 201 -0.31 8.50 -24.09
CA VAL A 201 -1.15 9.24 -25.04
C VAL A 201 -0.64 9.00 -26.46
N LYS A 202 0.68 9.08 -26.69
CA LYS A 202 1.32 8.73 -27.97
C LYS A 202 1.05 7.28 -28.37
N ASN A 203 1.03 6.37 -27.39
CA ASN A 203 0.74 4.95 -27.61
C ASN A 203 -0.69 4.65 -28.10
N ILE A 204 -1.65 5.59 -27.98
CA ILE A 204 -3.04 5.37 -28.43
C ILE A 204 -3.10 5.03 -29.92
N LEU A 205 -2.35 5.76 -30.77
CA LEU A 205 -2.35 5.52 -32.22
C LEU A 205 -1.81 4.13 -32.58
N ILE A 206 -0.70 3.74 -31.94
CA ILE A 206 -0.07 2.42 -32.12
C ILE A 206 -1.02 1.32 -31.65
N MET A 207 -1.63 1.49 -30.47
CA MET A 207 -2.59 0.55 -29.92
C MET A 207 -3.80 0.34 -30.85
N ARG A 208 -4.37 1.42 -31.38
CA ARG A 208 -5.57 1.36 -32.23
C ARG A 208 -5.29 0.81 -33.62
N PHE A 209 -4.27 1.35 -34.31
CA PHE A 209 -4.06 1.07 -35.73
C PHE A 209 -2.96 0.03 -36.01
N GLY A 210 -2.15 -0.31 -35.00
CA GLY A 210 -1.15 -1.38 -35.07
C GLY A 210 -1.69 -2.76 -34.66
N ASN A 211 -2.91 -2.85 -34.14
CA ASN A 211 -3.50 -4.10 -33.64
C ASN A 211 -4.90 -4.33 -34.22
N GLU A 212 -5.04 -5.37 -35.05
CA GLU A 212 -6.27 -5.66 -35.77
C GLU A 212 -7.48 -5.89 -34.83
N PHE A 213 -7.28 -6.60 -33.72
CA PHE A 213 -8.37 -6.90 -32.79
C PHE A 213 -8.89 -5.66 -32.04
N PHE A 214 -8.03 -4.68 -31.75
CA PHE A 214 -8.47 -3.41 -31.19
C PHE A 214 -9.22 -2.62 -32.26
N ASN A 215 -8.68 -2.52 -33.47
CA ASN A 215 -9.31 -1.81 -34.58
C ASN A 215 -10.74 -2.34 -34.87
N ALA A 216 -10.92 -3.67 -34.90
CA ALA A 216 -12.21 -4.32 -35.16
C ALA A 216 -13.28 -4.01 -34.08
N THR A 217 -12.85 -3.85 -32.82
CA THR A 217 -13.75 -3.61 -31.68
C THR A 217 -13.92 -2.12 -31.34
N TRP A 218 -13.27 -1.21 -32.07
CA TRP A 218 -13.24 0.22 -31.77
C TRP A 218 -14.42 1.02 -32.38
N ASN A 219 -15.66 0.64 -32.07
CA ASN A 219 -16.86 1.26 -32.62
C ASN A 219 -18.09 1.06 -31.72
N ARG A 220 -19.18 1.78 -32.03
CA ARG A 220 -20.48 1.74 -31.33
C ARG A 220 -21.10 0.35 -31.19
N HIS A 221 -20.74 -0.63 -32.02
CA HIS A 221 -21.30 -1.99 -31.90
C HIS A 221 -20.70 -2.77 -30.74
N HIS A 222 -19.51 -2.40 -30.28
CA HIS A 222 -18.78 -3.11 -29.23
C HIS A 222 -18.55 -2.24 -27.99
N ILE A 223 -18.36 -0.93 -28.16
CA ILE A 223 -18.14 0.01 -27.07
C ILE A 223 -19.48 0.57 -26.61
N ASP A 224 -19.69 0.58 -25.29
CA ASP A 224 -20.87 1.17 -24.65
C ASP A 224 -20.60 2.62 -24.24
N ASN A 225 -19.49 2.88 -23.54
CA ASN A 225 -19.08 4.22 -23.14
C ASN A 225 -17.56 4.35 -23.07
N VAL A 226 -17.07 5.58 -23.25
CA VAL A 226 -15.65 5.94 -23.08
C VAL A 226 -15.54 6.95 -21.96
N GLN A 227 -14.58 6.76 -21.06
CA GLN A 227 -14.32 7.63 -19.93
C GLN A 227 -12.89 8.15 -19.95
N ILE A 228 -12.72 9.45 -19.77
CA ILE A 228 -11.42 10.10 -19.64
C ILE A 228 -11.41 10.83 -18.31
N THR A 229 -10.53 10.40 -17.41
CA THR A 229 -10.50 10.88 -16.02
C THR A 229 -9.17 11.56 -15.73
N PHE A 230 -9.24 12.75 -15.15
CA PHE A 230 -8.12 13.51 -14.60
C PHE A 230 -8.42 13.85 -13.13
N LYS A 231 -7.49 13.54 -12.24
CA LYS A 231 -7.63 13.77 -10.81
C LYS A 231 -6.31 14.26 -10.23
N GLU A 232 -6.40 15.30 -9.41
CA GLU A 232 -5.29 15.81 -8.61
C GLU A 232 -5.67 15.79 -7.13
N PRO A 233 -4.77 15.33 -6.23
CA PRO A 233 -5.04 15.27 -4.81
C PRO A 233 -4.75 16.59 -4.08
N PHE A 234 -4.19 17.56 -4.78
CA PHE A 234 -3.89 18.90 -4.29
C PHE A 234 -4.91 19.93 -4.80
N GLY A 235 -5.06 21.05 -4.07
CA GLY A 235 -5.96 22.15 -4.42
C GLY A 235 -5.32 23.12 -5.40
N THR A 236 -5.60 24.43 -5.24
CA THR A 236 -4.95 25.49 -6.03
C THR A 236 -3.64 26.01 -5.43
N GLU A 237 -3.27 25.58 -4.22
CA GLU A 237 -1.96 25.83 -3.59
C GLU A 237 -1.51 27.31 -3.67
N GLY A 238 -2.38 28.24 -3.26
CA GLY A 238 -2.12 29.69 -3.27
C GLY A 238 -2.17 30.35 -4.65
N ARG A 239 -2.57 29.61 -5.69
CA ARG A 239 -2.84 30.13 -7.05
C ARG A 239 -4.34 30.22 -7.33
N GLY A 240 -5.17 30.29 -6.28
CA GLY A 240 -6.62 30.31 -6.39
C GLY A 240 -7.14 31.43 -7.29
N GLY A 241 -6.63 32.65 -7.14
CA GLY A 241 -7.06 33.82 -7.92
C GLY A 241 -6.76 33.70 -9.42
N TYR A 242 -5.61 33.12 -9.81
CA TYR A 242 -5.35 32.82 -11.21
C TYR A 242 -6.29 31.72 -11.73
N PHE A 243 -6.50 30.65 -10.94
CA PHE A 243 -7.40 29.57 -11.33
C PHE A 243 -8.86 30.01 -11.43
N ASP A 244 -9.29 30.99 -10.62
CA ASP A 244 -10.66 31.51 -10.57
C ASP A 244 -11.10 32.11 -11.92
N GLU A 245 -10.16 32.71 -12.66
CA GLU A 245 -10.43 33.27 -13.99
C GLU A 245 -10.66 32.22 -15.09
N PHE A 246 -10.27 30.97 -14.86
CA PHE A 246 -10.30 29.91 -15.88
C PHE A 246 -11.23 28.76 -15.51
N GLY A 247 -11.09 28.24 -14.28
CA GLY A 247 -11.76 27.04 -13.80
C GLY A 247 -11.28 25.75 -14.46
N ILE A 248 -11.75 24.62 -13.92
CA ILE A 248 -11.27 23.29 -14.34
C ILE A 248 -11.58 22.95 -15.80
N ILE A 249 -12.65 23.53 -16.36
CA ILE A 249 -13.08 23.29 -17.74
C ILE A 249 -12.03 23.86 -18.71
N ARG A 250 -11.58 25.10 -18.52
CA ARG A 250 -10.55 25.74 -19.36
C ARG A 250 -9.16 25.21 -19.02
N ASP A 251 -8.88 24.90 -17.75
CA ASP A 251 -7.55 24.44 -17.33
C ASP A 251 -7.21 23.06 -17.91
N VAL A 252 -8.16 22.12 -17.91
CA VAL A 252 -7.90 20.70 -18.19
C VAL A 252 -8.83 20.07 -19.24
N MET A 253 -10.12 20.41 -19.26
CA MET A 253 -11.08 19.69 -20.10
C MET A 253 -11.02 20.10 -21.57
N GLN A 254 -11.04 21.41 -21.84
CA GLN A 254 -11.06 21.96 -23.20
C GLN A 254 -9.76 21.63 -23.97
N ASN A 255 -8.65 21.44 -23.25
CA ASN A 255 -7.36 21.05 -23.81
C ASN A 255 -7.09 19.55 -23.59
N HIS A 256 -6.49 19.16 -22.47
CA HIS A 256 -5.90 17.84 -22.24
C HIS A 256 -6.87 16.68 -22.47
N LEU A 257 -8.07 16.73 -21.89
CA LEU A 257 -9.02 15.63 -22.05
C LEU A 257 -9.63 15.58 -23.45
N LEU A 258 -9.89 16.74 -24.06
CA LEU A 258 -10.37 16.81 -25.43
C LEU A 258 -9.33 16.32 -26.44
N GLN A 259 -8.05 16.67 -26.22
CA GLN A 259 -6.94 16.17 -27.04
C GLN A 259 -6.84 14.64 -26.98
N VAL A 260 -6.91 14.06 -25.78
CA VAL A 260 -6.97 12.60 -25.62
C VAL A 260 -8.23 12.01 -26.28
N LEU A 261 -9.38 12.68 -26.17
CA LEU A 261 -10.63 12.26 -26.80
C LEU A 261 -10.49 12.18 -28.32
N THR A 262 -9.91 13.19 -28.96
CA THR A 262 -9.73 13.19 -30.42
C THR A 262 -8.86 12.01 -30.89
N LEU A 263 -7.76 11.72 -30.19
CA LEU A 263 -6.91 10.56 -30.49
C LEU A 263 -7.62 9.22 -30.29
N LEU A 264 -8.52 9.12 -29.30
CA LEU A 264 -9.34 7.93 -29.08
C LEU A 264 -10.42 7.77 -30.15
N ALA A 265 -10.98 8.87 -30.65
CA ALA A 265 -12.16 8.85 -31.50
C ALA A 265 -11.90 8.98 -33.00
N MET A 266 -10.74 9.52 -33.40
CA MET A 266 -10.40 9.79 -34.81
C MET A 266 -10.45 8.54 -35.68
N GLU A 267 -10.73 8.70 -36.97
CA GLU A 267 -10.60 7.60 -37.93
C GLU A 267 -9.13 7.24 -38.15
N ARG A 268 -8.89 6.13 -38.87
CA ARG A 268 -7.55 5.76 -39.27
C ARG A 268 -7.02 6.82 -40.25
N PRO A 269 -5.92 7.53 -39.93
CA PRO A 269 -5.38 8.54 -40.83
C PRO A 269 -4.80 7.87 -42.08
N ILE A 270 -4.70 8.63 -43.16
CA ILE A 270 -4.18 8.15 -44.45
C ILE A 270 -2.72 7.70 -44.29
N SER A 271 -1.94 8.44 -43.52
CA SER A 271 -0.57 8.09 -43.14
C SER A 271 -0.24 8.59 -41.72
N PHE A 272 1.00 8.37 -41.27
CA PHE A 272 1.52 8.96 -40.03
C PHE A 272 2.11 10.37 -40.24
N SER A 273 1.80 11.03 -41.37
CA SER A 273 2.13 12.45 -41.53
C SER A 273 1.36 13.29 -40.52
N ALA A 274 1.97 14.39 -40.07
CA ALA A 274 1.37 15.26 -39.06
C ALA A 274 0.01 15.81 -39.50
N GLU A 275 -0.12 16.23 -40.76
CA GLU A 275 -1.37 16.79 -41.27
C GLU A 275 -2.48 15.74 -41.38
N ASP A 276 -2.19 14.52 -41.84
CA ASP A 276 -3.20 13.45 -41.90
C ASP A 276 -3.74 13.09 -40.51
N ILE A 277 -2.88 13.13 -39.47
CA ILE A 277 -3.31 12.91 -38.09
C ILE A 277 -4.18 14.07 -37.59
N ARG A 278 -3.74 15.32 -37.82
CA ARG A 278 -4.45 16.53 -37.38
C ARG A 278 -5.80 16.67 -38.07
N ASP A 279 -5.90 16.37 -39.36
CA ASP A 279 -7.15 16.40 -40.12
C ASP A 279 -8.20 15.47 -39.51
N GLU A 280 -7.81 14.25 -39.11
CA GLU A 280 -8.73 13.31 -38.48
C GLU A 280 -9.12 13.71 -37.05
N LYS A 281 -8.24 14.39 -36.30
CA LYS A 281 -8.60 15.01 -35.00
C LYS A 281 -9.64 16.12 -35.20
N VAL A 282 -9.42 17.02 -36.15
CA VAL A 282 -10.35 18.12 -36.47
C VAL A 282 -11.70 17.58 -36.95
N ARG A 283 -11.69 16.51 -37.75
CA ARG A 283 -12.91 15.83 -38.21
C ARG A 283 -13.79 15.36 -37.05
N VAL A 284 -13.19 14.82 -35.99
CA VAL A 284 -13.91 14.47 -34.76
C VAL A 284 -14.52 15.70 -34.10
N LEU A 285 -13.74 16.76 -33.90
CA LEU A 285 -14.20 17.98 -33.24
C LEU A 285 -15.35 18.64 -34.00
N ARG A 286 -15.32 18.63 -35.33
CA ARG A 286 -16.43 19.13 -36.17
C ARG A 286 -17.70 18.30 -36.06
N ALA A 287 -17.58 17.01 -35.75
CA ALA A 287 -18.73 16.11 -35.53
C ALA A 287 -19.30 16.20 -34.10
N MET A 288 -18.72 17.01 -33.21
CA MET A 288 -19.23 17.24 -31.86
C MET A 288 -20.12 18.49 -31.83
N ASP A 289 -21.22 18.43 -31.10
CA ASP A 289 -22.00 19.62 -30.77
C ASP A 289 -21.43 20.34 -29.55
N ALA A 290 -21.94 21.55 -29.31
CA ALA A 290 -21.69 22.24 -28.05
C ALA A 290 -22.18 21.41 -26.86
N ILE A 291 -21.44 21.45 -25.75
CA ILE A 291 -21.80 20.70 -24.54
C ILE A 291 -23.08 21.29 -23.95
N GLU A 292 -24.13 20.47 -23.86
CA GLU A 292 -25.41 20.87 -23.28
C GLU A 292 -25.33 20.91 -21.74
N PRO A 293 -25.83 21.95 -21.05
CA PRO A 293 -25.77 22.05 -19.59
C PRO A 293 -26.38 20.86 -18.82
N LYS A 294 -27.42 20.22 -19.36
CA LYS A 294 -28.05 19.02 -18.75
C LYS A 294 -27.11 17.80 -18.69
N ASN A 295 -26.07 17.78 -19.50
CA ASN A 295 -25.07 16.70 -19.55
C ASN A 295 -23.80 17.07 -18.76
N VAL A 296 -23.92 17.99 -17.79
CA VAL A 296 -22.79 18.52 -17.03
C VAL A 296 -23.14 18.53 -15.55
N ILE A 297 -22.18 18.10 -14.74
CA ILE A 297 -22.15 18.38 -13.30
C ILE A 297 -20.87 19.15 -12.98
N ILE A 298 -21.00 20.19 -12.16
CA ILE A 298 -19.88 20.99 -11.67
C ILE A 298 -19.82 20.93 -10.15
N GLY A 299 -18.61 21.01 -9.61
CA GLY A 299 -18.38 21.06 -8.18
C GLY A 299 -17.26 22.02 -7.80
N GLN A 300 -17.28 22.44 -6.53
CA GLN A 300 -16.24 23.24 -5.90
C GLN A 300 -15.81 22.57 -4.60
N TYR A 301 -14.50 22.40 -4.36
CA TYR A 301 -14.07 21.69 -3.16
C TYR A 301 -14.31 22.54 -1.91
N GLY A 302 -14.98 21.92 -0.94
CA GLY A 302 -15.11 22.41 0.43
C GLY A 302 -13.90 21.99 1.27
N LYS A 303 -14.02 22.19 2.59
CA LYS A 303 -13.01 21.71 3.54
C LYS A 303 -12.82 20.21 3.43
N SER A 304 -11.64 19.73 3.79
CA SER A 304 -11.49 18.30 4.08
C SER A 304 -12.39 17.91 5.25
N LEU A 305 -12.84 16.67 5.30
CA LEU A 305 -13.69 16.19 6.39
C LEU A 305 -13.00 16.25 7.76
N ASP A 306 -11.67 16.19 7.77
CA ASP A 306 -10.85 16.37 8.98
C ASP A 306 -10.45 17.84 9.21
N GLY A 307 -10.99 18.81 8.46
CA GLY A 307 -10.69 20.24 8.59
C GLY A 307 -9.24 20.67 8.31
N SER A 308 -8.34 19.74 8.00
CA SER A 308 -6.91 19.99 7.79
C SER A 308 -6.59 20.79 6.52
N LYS A 309 -7.44 20.69 5.49
CA LYS A 309 -7.28 21.39 4.23
C LYS A 309 -8.43 22.38 4.03
N PRO A 310 -8.11 23.63 3.64
CA PRO A 310 -9.09 24.70 3.51
C PRO A 310 -10.03 24.45 2.33
N ALA A 311 -11.20 25.08 2.38
CA ALA A 311 -12.09 25.16 1.21
C ALA A 311 -11.49 26.06 0.13
N TYR A 312 -11.95 25.94 -1.12
CA TYR A 312 -11.45 26.77 -2.22
C TYR A 312 -11.61 28.28 -1.94
N LYS A 313 -12.71 28.67 -1.31
CA LYS A 313 -13.03 30.06 -0.95
C LYS A 313 -12.25 30.62 0.23
N GLU A 314 -11.53 29.77 0.96
CA GLU A 314 -10.66 30.20 2.07
C GLU A 314 -9.24 30.56 1.60
N ASP A 315 -8.92 30.33 0.32
CA ASP A 315 -7.75 30.93 -0.30
C ASP A 315 -7.96 32.45 -0.41
N GLU A 316 -7.09 33.24 0.23
CA GLU A 316 -7.18 34.71 0.28
C GLU A 316 -7.19 35.36 -1.11
N THR A 317 -6.68 34.65 -2.12
CA THR A 317 -6.65 35.13 -3.51
C THR A 317 -7.96 34.90 -4.27
N VAL A 318 -8.92 34.18 -3.68
CA VAL A 318 -10.20 33.81 -4.30
C VAL A 318 -11.35 34.69 -3.77
N PRO A 319 -12.22 35.23 -4.64
CA PRO A 319 -13.42 35.94 -4.21
C PRO A 319 -14.35 35.06 -3.37
N GLN A 320 -14.88 35.58 -2.26
CA GLN A 320 -15.77 34.82 -1.35
C GLN A 320 -17.07 34.33 -2.02
N ASP A 321 -17.57 35.09 -2.99
CA ASP A 321 -18.73 34.76 -3.81
C ASP A 321 -18.38 33.92 -5.05
N SER A 322 -17.13 33.49 -5.20
CA SER A 322 -16.68 32.69 -6.36
C SER A 322 -17.57 31.47 -6.59
N ARG A 323 -17.90 31.27 -7.87
CA ARG A 323 -18.61 30.09 -8.41
C ARG A 323 -17.71 29.28 -9.34
N CYS A 324 -16.39 29.47 -9.27
CA CYS A 324 -15.45 28.77 -10.14
C CYS A 324 -15.50 27.24 -9.88
N PRO A 325 -15.74 26.42 -10.92
CA PRO A 325 -15.74 24.97 -10.76
C PRO A 325 -14.32 24.43 -10.63
N THR A 326 -14.04 23.76 -9.52
CA THR A 326 -12.79 23.00 -9.28
C THR A 326 -12.92 21.53 -9.67
N PHE A 327 -14.14 21.08 -9.92
CA PHE A 327 -14.49 19.77 -10.47
C PHE A 327 -15.54 19.93 -11.56
N CYS A 328 -15.43 19.12 -12.60
CA CYS A 328 -16.47 18.96 -13.60
C CYS A 328 -16.53 17.50 -14.05
N ALA A 329 -17.74 17.00 -14.31
CA ALA A 329 -17.95 15.84 -15.15
C ALA A 329 -18.96 16.19 -16.24
N MET A 330 -18.64 15.88 -17.48
CA MET A 330 -19.49 16.19 -18.62
C MET A 330 -19.51 15.06 -19.63
N VAL A 331 -20.58 14.99 -20.41
CA VAL A 331 -20.74 14.01 -21.48
C VAL A 331 -20.80 14.69 -22.83
N ALA A 332 -19.94 14.24 -23.74
CA ALA A 332 -19.93 14.64 -25.13
C ALA A 332 -20.38 13.47 -26.04
N TYR A 333 -20.93 13.82 -27.19
CA TYR A 333 -21.31 12.88 -28.23
C TYR A 333 -20.66 13.28 -29.54
N ILE A 334 -20.29 12.27 -30.33
CA ILE A 334 -19.64 12.45 -31.63
C ILE A 334 -20.61 11.94 -32.70
N LYS A 335 -21.15 12.85 -33.51
CA LYS A 335 -22.17 12.56 -34.53
C LYS A 335 -21.52 12.05 -35.81
N ASN A 336 -21.01 10.82 -35.76
CA ASN A 336 -20.51 10.09 -36.92
C ASN A 336 -20.90 8.61 -36.85
N GLU A 337 -20.67 7.87 -37.94
CA GLU A 337 -21.05 6.46 -38.04
C GLU A 337 -20.44 5.59 -36.94
N ARG A 338 -19.17 5.84 -36.59
CA ARG A 338 -18.41 5.05 -35.61
C ARG A 338 -18.93 5.21 -34.18
N TRP A 339 -19.33 6.41 -33.79
CA TRP A 339 -19.58 6.79 -32.39
C TRP A 339 -21.01 7.21 -32.09
N ASP A 340 -21.90 7.19 -33.07
CA ASP A 340 -23.31 7.53 -32.88
C ASP A 340 -23.94 6.76 -31.70
N GLY A 341 -24.47 7.52 -30.74
CA GLY A 341 -25.06 7.03 -29.50
C GLY A 341 -24.08 6.61 -28.38
N VAL A 342 -22.76 6.71 -28.58
CA VAL A 342 -21.76 6.36 -27.55
C VAL A 342 -21.39 7.61 -26.73
N PRO A 343 -21.66 7.65 -25.41
CA PRO A 343 -21.26 8.76 -24.56
C PRO A 343 -19.76 8.76 -24.26
N PHE A 344 -19.13 9.92 -24.46
CA PHE A 344 -17.77 10.23 -24.02
C PHE A 344 -17.83 11.05 -22.73
N ILE A 345 -17.53 10.40 -21.61
CA ILE A 345 -17.62 10.97 -20.27
C ILE A 345 -16.24 11.51 -19.88
N MET A 346 -16.11 12.84 -19.78
CA MET A 346 -14.89 13.51 -19.31
C MET A 346 -15.06 13.95 -17.85
N LYS A 347 -14.08 13.62 -17.01
CA LYS A 347 -14.06 13.95 -15.57
C LYS A 347 -12.74 14.62 -15.24
N ALA A 348 -12.78 15.80 -14.64
CA ALA A 348 -11.59 16.50 -14.18
C ALA A 348 -11.86 17.15 -12.83
N GLY A 349 -10.91 17.07 -11.90
CA GLY A 349 -10.99 17.84 -10.67
C GLY A 349 -9.72 17.88 -9.85
N LYS A 350 -9.65 18.91 -9.00
CA LYS A 350 -8.62 19.14 -7.98
C LYS A 350 -9.14 18.75 -6.59
N ALA A 351 -8.23 18.63 -5.63
CA ALA A 351 -8.55 18.23 -4.26
C ALA A 351 -9.33 16.91 -4.17
N LEU A 352 -8.97 15.92 -4.99
CA LEU A 352 -9.59 14.60 -5.04
C LEU A 352 -8.79 13.56 -4.23
N ASN A 353 -9.28 12.32 -4.16
CA ASN A 353 -8.68 11.28 -3.32
C ASN A 353 -7.32 10.72 -3.80
N GLU A 354 -6.89 11.01 -5.03
CA GLU A 354 -5.64 10.48 -5.61
C GLU A 354 -5.20 11.27 -6.84
N GLN A 355 -3.91 11.21 -7.18
CA GLN A 355 -3.42 11.63 -8.49
C GLN A 355 -3.67 10.53 -9.52
N LYS A 356 -4.46 10.81 -10.56
CA LYS A 356 -4.73 9.83 -11.63
C LYS A 356 -5.19 10.47 -12.92
N THR A 357 -4.53 10.10 -14.02
CA THR A 357 -5.03 10.29 -15.38
C THR A 357 -5.22 8.92 -16.03
N GLU A 358 -6.44 8.59 -16.43
CA GLU A 358 -6.79 7.27 -16.94
C GLU A 358 -7.90 7.36 -17.99
N ILE A 359 -7.76 6.56 -19.04
CA ILE A 359 -8.77 6.32 -20.06
C ILE A 359 -9.37 4.95 -19.80
N ARG A 360 -10.70 4.85 -19.79
CA ARG A 360 -11.44 3.59 -19.64
C ARG A 360 -12.45 3.46 -20.76
N ILE A 361 -12.33 2.39 -21.54
CA ILE A 361 -13.27 2.03 -22.59
C ILE A 361 -14.05 0.83 -22.08
N GLN A 362 -15.35 1.01 -21.81
CA GLN A 362 -16.20 -0.07 -21.33
C GLN A 362 -16.98 -0.66 -22.52
N PHE A 363 -16.80 -1.96 -22.72
CA PHE A 363 -17.49 -2.70 -23.79
C PHE A 363 -18.94 -3.01 -23.41
N ARG A 364 -19.78 -3.29 -24.42
CA ARG A 364 -21.17 -3.70 -24.24
C ARG A 364 -21.26 -5.03 -23.50
N ASP A 365 -22.45 -5.29 -22.94
CA ASP A 365 -22.74 -6.56 -22.29
C ASP A 365 -22.64 -7.72 -23.30
N VAL A 366 -22.13 -8.87 -22.87
CA VAL A 366 -22.20 -10.10 -23.66
C VAL A 366 -23.68 -10.49 -23.80
N THR A 367 -24.04 -11.03 -24.96
CA THR A 367 -25.41 -11.48 -25.24
C THR A 367 -25.92 -12.44 -24.15
N SER A 368 -27.14 -12.18 -23.68
CA SER A 368 -27.79 -12.97 -22.64
C SER A 368 -27.96 -14.42 -23.11
N GLY A 369 -27.40 -15.37 -22.36
CA GLY A 369 -27.43 -16.78 -22.72
C GLY A 369 -26.91 -17.66 -21.59
N ILE A 370 -25.85 -18.43 -21.86
CA ILE A 370 -25.22 -19.35 -20.88
C ILE A 370 -24.65 -18.63 -19.65
N PHE A 371 -24.41 -17.32 -19.76
CA PHE A 371 -23.89 -16.49 -18.69
C PHE A 371 -24.94 -15.46 -18.26
N LYS A 372 -25.22 -15.39 -16.95
CA LYS A 372 -26.10 -14.39 -16.33
C LYS A 372 -25.25 -13.41 -15.53
N ASP A 373 -25.53 -12.12 -15.66
CA ASP A 373 -24.90 -11.04 -14.90
C ASP A 373 -23.36 -10.99 -15.02
N ILE A 374 -22.82 -11.24 -16.22
CA ILE A 374 -21.39 -11.12 -16.47
C ILE A 374 -20.98 -9.63 -16.49
N PRO A 375 -19.93 -9.24 -15.74
CA PRO A 375 -19.36 -7.89 -15.83
C PRO A 375 -18.86 -7.55 -17.24
N ARG A 376 -19.04 -6.29 -17.64
CA ARG A 376 -18.53 -5.77 -18.91
C ARG A 376 -17.01 -5.83 -18.95
N ASN A 377 -16.46 -6.07 -20.14
CA ASN A 377 -15.02 -5.94 -20.34
C ASN A 377 -14.63 -4.45 -20.33
N GLU A 378 -13.41 -4.16 -19.91
CA GLU A 378 -12.90 -2.79 -19.87
C GLU A 378 -11.45 -2.77 -20.37
N LEU A 379 -11.16 -1.96 -21.38
CA LEU A 379 -9.79 -1.59 -21.71
C LEU A 379 -9.44 -0.34 -20.92
N VAL A 380 -8.35 -0.40 -20.15
CA VAL A 380 -7.88 0.71 -19.33
C VAL A 380 -6.47 1.10 -19.76
N ILE A 381 -6.30 2.37 -20.09
CA ILE A 381 -5.02 2.99 -20.41
C ILE A 381 -4.74 4.02 -19.33
N ARG A 382 -3.87 3.69 -18.38
CA ARG A 382 -3.45 4.61 -17.33
C ARG A 382 -2.29 5.44 -17.83
N VAL A 383 -2.54 6.74 -17.97
CA VAL A 383 -1.55 7.71 -18.44
C VAL A 383 -0.57 8.07 -17.33
N GLN A 384 -1.06 8.25 -16.10
CA GLN A 384 -0.23 8.49 -14.91
C GLN A 384 -1.05 8.33 -13.61
N PRO A 385 -0.41 8.07 -12.46
CA PRO A 385 0.95 7.56 -12.29
C PRO A 385 1.02 6.05 -12.63
N ASN A 386 2.23 5.51 -12.78
CA ASN A 386 2.47 4.10 -13.14
C ASN A 386 1.77 3.73 -14.46
N GLU A 387 2.36 4.20 -15.55
CA GLU A 387 1.96 3.95 -16.93
C GLU A 387 1.64 2.46 -17.16
N SER A 388 0.41 2.18 -17.56
CA SER A 388 -0.07 0.81 -17.74
C SER A 388 -1.19 0.72 -18.77
N VAL A 389 -1.26 -0.41 -19.47
CA VAL A 389 -2.40 -0.82 -20.28
C VAL A 389 -2.88 -2.16 -19.74
N TYR A 390 -4.17 -2.28 -19.43
CA TYR A 390 -4.74 -3.57 -19.06
C TYR A 390 -6.17 -3.74 -19.56
N ILE A 391 -6.52 -4.98 -19.91
CA ILE A 391 -7.88 -5.36 -20.32
C ILE A 391 -8.49 -6.19 -19.22
N LYS A 392 -9.54 -5.68 -18.58
CA LYS A 392 -10.41 -6.48 -17.73
C LYS A 392 -11.29 -7.38 -18.58
N MET A 393 -11.20 -8.67 -18.33
CA MET A 393 -11.95 -9.71 -19.02
C MET A 393 -12.50 -10.73 -18.03
N ASN A 394 -13.51 -11.48 -18.47
CA ASN A 394 -14.06 -12.57 -17.69
C ASN A 394 -13.29 -13.85 -18.02
N SER A 395 -12.79 -14.52 -16.99
CA SER A 395 -12.13 -15.82 -17.11
C SER A 395 -12.78 -16.82 -16.16
N LYS A 396 -12.55 -18.11 -16.40
CA LYS A 396 -12.92 -19.14 -15.43
C LYS A 396 -12.05 -18.98 -14.20
N LEU A 397 -12.67 -18.97 -13.01
CA LEU A 397 -11.95 -19.00 -11.75
C LEU A 397 -10.99 -20.22 -11.74
N PRO A 398 -9.67 -20.01 -11.55
CA PRO A 398 -8.71 -21.10 -11.50
C PRO A 398 -9.12 -22.15 -10.47
N GLY A 399 -8.94 -23.44 -10.81
CA GLY A 399 -9.38 -24.56 -10.00
C GLY A 399 -10.56 -25.32 -10.62
N LEU A 400 -11.44 -25.84 -9.78
CA LEU A 400 -12.46 -26.83 -10.16
C LEU A 400 -13.85 -26.26 -10.46
N SER A 401 -14.05 -24.97 -10.21
CA SER A 401 -15.32 -24.29 -10.47
C SER A 401 -15.40 -23.83 -11.92
N MET A 402 -16.59 -23.87 -12.51
CA MET A 402 -16.91 -23.21 -13.79
C MET A 402 -17.40 -21.77 -13.61
N GLN A 403 -17.31 -21.23 -12.39
CA GLN A 403 -17.66 -19.83 -12.13
C GLN A 403 -16.71 -18.89 -12.88
N THR A 404 -17.28 -17.80 -13.38
CA THR A 404 -16.55 -16.71 -14.01
C THR A 404 -16.07 -15.73 -12.95
N VAL A 405 -14.86 -15.21 -13.14
CA VAL A 405 -14.25 -14.14 -12.35
C VAL A 405 -13.68 -13.10 -13.31
N VAL A 406 -13.70 -11.83 -12.90
CA VAL A 406 -12.99 -10.77 -13.65
C VAL A 406 -11.50 -10.89 -13.34
N THR A 407 -10.68 -10.87 -14.38
CA THR A 407 -9.22 -10.81 -14.32
C THR A 407 -8.74 -9.86 -15.41
N GLU A 408 -7.44 -9.66 -15.55
CA GLU A 408 -6.86 -8.78 -16.54
C GLU A 408 -5.64 -9.35 -17.24
N LEU A 409 -5.47 -8.89 -18.47
CA LEU A 409 -4.21 -8.95 -19.18
C LEU A 409 -3.50 -7.61 -18.94
N ASP A 410 -2.37 -7.63 -18.23
CA ASP A 410 -1.67 -6.43 -17.76
C ASP A 410 -0.34 -6.19 -18.49
N LEU A 411 -0.12 -4.95 -18.90
CA LEU A 411 1.15 -4.38 -19.31
C LEU A 411 1.45 -3.14 -18.45
N THR A 412 2.08 -3.35 -17.30
CA THR A 412 2.66 -2.27 -16.50
C THR A 412 4.08 -1.93 -17.00
N TYR A 413 4.29 -0.71 -17.50
CA TYR A 413 5.54 -0.30 -18.17
C TYR A 413 6.75 -0.43 -17.26
N ARG A 414 6.63 0.08 -16.03
CA ARG A 414 7.71 0.03 -15.03
C ARG A 414 8.18 -1.40 -14.73
N ARG A 415 7.29 -2.38 -14.81
CA ARG A 415 7.62 -3.80 -14.58
C ARG A 415 8.20 -4.45 -15.83
N ARG A 416 7.64 -4.16 -17.01
CA ARG A 416 8.00 -4.82 -18.27
C ARG A 416 9.25 -4.22 -18.92
N PHE A 417 9.52 -2.95 -18.68
CA PHE A 417 10.58 -2.13 -19.27
C PHE A 417 11.41 -1.45 -18.16
N SER A 418 11.85 -2.21 -17.16
CA SER A 418 12.57 -1.70 -15.98
C SER A 418 13.83 -0.89 -16.30
N ASP A 419 14.46 -1.17 -17.44
CA ASP A 419 15.75 -0.59 -17.85
C ASP A 419 15.56 0.64 -18.76
N LEU A 420 14.33 0.97 -19.14
CA LEU A 420 14.02 2.12 -19.97
C LEU A 420 13.50 3.28 -19.12
N LYS A 421 14.06 4.47 -19.34
CA LYS A 421 13.52 5.71 -18.80
C LYS A 421 12.46 6.23 -19.76
N ILE A 422 11.22 6.35 -19.29
CA ILE A 422 10.16 7.05 -20.02
C ILE A 422 10.50 8.55 -20.03
N PRO A 423 10.59 9.21 -21.19
CA PRO A 423 10.86 10.63 -21.27
C PRO A 423 9.68 11.44 -20.69
N GLU A 424 9.99 12.58 -20.08
CA GLU A 424 8.97 13.54 -19.67
C GLU A 424 8.30 14.17 -20.90
N ALA A 425 7.04 14.61 -20.76
CA ALA A 425 6.27 15.15 -21.88
C ALA A 425 6.97 16.30 -22.63
N TYR A 426 7.61 17.22 -21.90
CA TYR A 426 8.34 18.34 -22.48
C TYR A 426 9.61 17.90 -23.23
N GLU A 427 10.27 16.81 -22.80
CA GLU A 427 11.41 16.23 -23.54
C GLU A 427 10.93 15.76 -24.92
N SER A 428 9.81 15.03 -24.96
CA SER A 428 9.23 14.56 -26.23
C SER A 428 8.82 15.72 -27.14
N LEU A 429 8.09 16.72 -26.62
CA LEU A 429 7.56 17.80 -27.46
C LEU A 429 8.66 18.72 -27.98
N ILE A 430 9.66 19.08 -27.17
CA ILE A 430 10.78 19.89 -27.66
C ILE A 430 11.53 19.14 -28.76
N LEU A 431 11.68 17.81 -28.64
CA LEU A 431 12.27 16.99 -29.68
C LEU A 431 11.42 16.93 -30.95
N ASP A 432 10.10 16.80 -30.83
CA ASP A 432 9.18 16.82 -31.97
C ASP A 432 9.25 18.20 -32.69
N ALA A 433 9.37 19.30 -31.93
CA ALA A 433 9.58 20.64 -32.48
C ALA A 433 10.96 20.81 -33.16
N LEU A 434 12.02 20.14 -32.70
CA LEU A 434 13.33 20.10 -33.38
C LEU A 434 13.27 19.31 -34.69
N LYS A 435 12.48 18.23 -34.72
CA LYS A 435 12.21 17.43 -35.92
C LYS A 435 11.28 18.11 -36.92
N GLY A 436 10.52 19.10 -36.47
CA GLY A 436 9.48 19.74 -37.28
C GLY A 436 8.24 18.86 -37.43
N ASP A 437 7.98 18.00 -36.44
CA ASP A 437 6.80 17.12 -36.42
C ASP A 437 5.66 17.80 -35.64
N HIS A 438 4.59 18.14 -36.36
CA HIS A 438 3.42 18.81 -35.82
C HIS A 438 2.35 17.86 -35.27
N SER A 439 2.55 16.53 -35.35
CA SER A 439 1.53 15.53 -35.00
C SER A 439 1.00 15.68 -33.56
N ASN A 440 1.88 16.13 -32.65
CA ASN A 440 1.60 16.29 -31.22
C ASN A 440 1.39 17.76 -30.79
N PHE A 441 1.05 18.65 -31.73
CA PHE A 441 0.80 20.06 -31.49
C PHE A 441 -0.59 20.48 -32.00
N VAL A 442 -1.20 21.45 -31.32
CA VAL A 442 -2.57 21.87 -31.62
C VAL A 442 -2.60 22.80 -32.83
N ARG A 443 -3.39 22.45 -33.85
CA ARG A 443 -3.65 23.31 -35.03
C ARG A 443 -4.60 24.45 -34.70
N ASP A 444 -4.56 25.48 -35.52
CA ASP A 444 -5.43 26.63 -35.40
C ASP A 444 -6.92 26.27 -35.58
N ASP A 445 -7.27 25.51 -36.62
CA ASP A 445 -8.62 25.03 -36.87
C ASP A 445 -9.09 24.00 -35.81
N GLU A 446 -8.15 23.24 -35.25
CA GLU A 446 -8.37 22.34 -34.12
C GLU A 446 -8.74 23.14 -32.85
N LEU A 447 -8.03 24.24 -32.60
CA LEU A 447 -8.30 25.13 -31.49
C LEU A 447 -9.65 25.86 -31.67
N ASP A 448 -9.97 26.35 -32.87
CA ASP A 448 -11.28 26.96 -33.18
C ASP A 448 -12.43 25.97 -32.93
N ALA A 449 -12.30 24.75 -33.45
CA ALA A 449 -13.29 23.71 -33.28
C ALA A 449 -13.44 23.28 -31.81
N SER A 450 -12.35 23.23 -31.05
CA SER A 450 -12.38 22.94 -29.61
C SER A 450 -13.15 24.01 -28.83
N TRP A 451 -12.89 25.30 -29.09
CA TRP A 451 -13.58 26.38 -28.39
C TRP A 451 -15.06 26.47 -28.76
N ARG A 452 -15.43 26.19 -30.03
CA ARG A 452 -16.83 26.09 -30.46
C ARG A 452 -17.65 25.11 -29.58
N ILE A 453 -17.04 24.02 -29.13
CA ILE A 453 -17.69 22.99 -28.31
C ILE A 453 -17.94 23.48 -26.87
N PHE A 454 -16.99 24.20 -26.28
CA PHE A 454 -17.02 24.55 -24.84
C PHE A 454 -17.53 25.97 -24.56
N THR A 455 -17.35 26.93 -25.47
CA THR A 455 -17.71 28.34 -25.24
C THR A 455 -19.17 28.54 -24.83
N PRO A 456 -20.18 27.89 -25.45
CA PRO A 456 -21.57 28.06 -25.03
C PRO A 456 -21.82 27.65 -23.56
N LEU A 457 -21.21 26.55 -23.11
CA LEU A 457 -21.31 26.12 -21.71
C LEU A 457 -20.59 27.08 -20.78
N LEU A 458 -19.39 27.56 -21.16
CA LEU A 458 -18.62 28.49 -20.35
C LEU A 458 -19.37 29.82 -20.16
N HIS A 459 -19.91 30.41 -21.23
CA HIS A 459 -20.72 31.62 -21.13
C HIS A 459 -21.99 31.38 -20.31
N TYR A 460 -22.66 30.24 -20.51
CA TYR A 460 -23.81 29.88 -19.68
C TYR A 460 -23.46 29.84 -18.18
N LEU A 461 -22.30 29.30 -17.79
CA LEU A 461 -21.86 29.29 -16.39
C LEU A 461 -21.42 30.69 -15.90
N ASP A 462 -20.78 31.48 -16.75
CA ASP A 462 -20.28 32.80 -16.40
C ASP A 462 -21.43 33.82 -16.21
N ASP A 463 -22.45 33.76 -17.08
CA ASP A 463 -23.62 34.65 -17.10
C ASP A 463 -24.65 34.30 -16.02
N ASN A 464 -24.81 33.02 -15.67
CA ASN A 464 -25.81 32.56 -14.70
C ASN A 464 -25.20 32.35 -13.31
N LYS A 465 -24.98 33.44 -12.57
CA LYS A 465 -24.43 33.42 -11.21
C LYS A 465 -25.30 32.67 -10.17
N GLU A 466 -26.55 32.36 -10.52
CA GLU A 466 -27.46 31.52 -9.73
C GLU A 466 -27.04 30.04 -9.72
N ILE A 467 -26.20 29.61 -10.68
CA ILE A 467 -25.69 28.24 -10.74
C ILE A 467 -24.61 28.08 -9.68
N ILE A 468 -24.92 27.30 -8.65
CA ILE A 468 -24.00 27.01 -7.55
C ILE A 468 -23.30 25.68 -7.82
N PRO A 469 -21.95 25.64 -7.92
CA PRO A 469 -21.22 24.39 -7.99
C PRO A 469 -21.48 23.54 -6.74
N MET A 470 -21.69 22.23 -6.94
CA MET A 470 -21.90 21.32 -5.83
C MET A 470 -20.65 21.23 -4.96
N GLU A 471 -20.83 21.40 -3.66
CA GLU A 471 -19.73 21.24 -2.72
C GLU A 471 -19.31 19.77 -2.64
N TYR A 472 -17.99 19.51 -2.68
CA TYR A 472 -17.44 18.20 -2.39
C TYR A 472 -16.27 18.32 -1.42
N PRO A 473 -16.17 17.47 -0.38
CA PRO A 473 -15.06 17.58 0.56
C PRO A 473 -13.72 17.32 -0.12
N TYR A 474 -12.71 18.10 0.27
CA TYR A 474 -11.33 17.87 -0.14
C TYR A 474 -10.93 16.41 0.16
N GLY A 475 -10.31 15.74 -0.81
CA GLY A 475 -9.89 14.34 -0.71
C GLY A 475 -10.97 13.32 -1.07
N SER A 476 -12.16 13.76 -1.48
CA SER A 476 -13.23 12.86 -1.96
C SER A 476 -13.06 12.48 -3.44
N ARG A 477 -13.96 11.64 -3.98
CA ARG A 477 -13.97 11.29 -5.42
C ARG A 477 -14.58 12.39 -6.32
N GLY A 478 -15.15 13.44 -5.72
CA GLY A 478 -15.95 14.48 -6.36
C GLY A 478 -17.34 14.59 -5.72
N PRO A 479 -18.28 15.31 -6.36
CA PRO A 479 -19.67 15.43 -5.90
C PRO A 479 -20.35 14.08 -5.71
N ALA A 480 -21.25 13.98 -4.72
CA ALA A 480 -21.93 12.72 -4.37
C ALA A 480 -22.74 12.14 -5.55
N VAL A 481 -23.34 13.00 -6.38
CA VAL A 481 -24.13 12.62 -7.56
C VAL A 481 -23.30 12.08 -8.73
N LEU A 482 -21.97 12.06 -8.63
CA LEU A 482 -21.09 11.65 -9.74
C LEU A 482 -21.34 10.21 -10.19
N ASP A 483 -21.50 9.29 -9.25
CA ASP A 483 -21.69 7.87 -9.59
C ASP A 483 -23.05 7.68 -10.30
N ASP A 484 -24.13 8.30 -9.81
CA ASP A 484 -25.46 8.31 -10.46
C ASP A 484 -25.44 8.97 -11.84
N PHE A 485 -24.75 10.11 -11.96
CA PHE A 485 -24.56 10.81 -13.23
C PHE A 485 -23.91 9.89 -14.26
N THR A 486 -22.78 9.26 -13.92
CA THR A 486 -22.11 8.34 -14.86
C THR A 486 -22.93 7.08 -15.16
N ALA A 487 -23.67 6.56 -14.19
CA ALA A 487 -24.56 5.42 -14.38
C ALA A 487 -25.70 5.73 -15.34
N SER A 488 -26.25 6.95 -15.30
CA SER A 488 -27.30 7.41 -16.23
C SER A 488 -26.84 7.42 -17.70
N PHE A 489 -25.52 7.53 -17.94
CA PHE A 489 -24.90 7.42 -19.26
C PHE A 489 -24.29 6.04 -19.55
N GLY A 490 -24.79 4.99 -18.88
CA GLY A 490 -24.47 3.60 -19.19
C GLY A 490 -23.25 3.02 -18.49
N TYR A 491 -22.51 3.81 -17.70
CA TYR A 491 -21.37 3.25 -16.94
C TYR A 491 -21.85 2.30 -15.86
N LYS A 492 -21.48 1.02 -15.98
CA LYS A 492 -21.75 0.01 -14.94
C LYS A 492 -20.51 -0.17 -14.07
N PHE A 493 -20.54 0.36 -12.86
CA PHE A 493 -19.46 0.15 -11.89
C PHE A 493 -19.54 -1.27 -11.31
N SER A 494 -18.50 -2.07 -11.54
CA SER A 494 -18.43 -3.46 -11.07
C SER A 494 -17.52 -3.58 -9.85
N ASP A 495 -17.95 -3.10 -8.68
CA ASP A 495 -17.25 -3.34 -7.40
C ASP A 495 -17.51 -4.74 -6.84
N ALA A 496 -18.51 -5.45 -7.38
CA ALA A 496 -18.95 -6.76 -6.90
C ALA A 496 -17.97 -7.93 -7.14
N ALA A 497 -16.81 -7.71 -7.78
CA ALA A 497 -15.88 -8.78 -8.17
C ALA A 497 -14.59 -8.88 -7.32
N GLY A 498 -14.36 -8.00 -6.34
CA GLY A 498 -13.27 -8.17 -5.37
C GLY A 498 -11.85 -8.27 -5.96
N TYR A 499 -11.61 -7.67 -7.13
CA TYR A 499 -10.33 -7.80 -7.83
C TYR A 499 -9.35 -6.69 -7.44
N GLN A 500 -8.32 -7.02 -6.64
CA GLN A 500 -7.07 -6.25 -6.56
C GLN A 500 -5.84 -7.16 -6.43
N TRP A 501 -4.75 -6.71 -7.07
CA TRP A 501 -3.52 -7.42 -7.34
C TRP A 501 -2.74 -7.83 -6.07
N PRO A 502 -2.46 -9.13 -5.83
CA PRO A 502 -1.69 -9.55 -4.66
C PRO A 502 -0.19 -9.67 -4.98
N LEU A 503 0.63 -8.90 -4.26
CA LEU A 503 2.01 -9.31 -3.96
C LEU A 503 2.19 -9.26 -2.44
N THR A 504 2.47 -10.39 -1.82
CA THR A 504 3.32 -10.45 -0.62
C THR A 504 3.80 -11.87 -0.39
N SER A 505 5.08 -12.01 -0.06
CA SER A 505 5.71 -13.16 0.58
C SER A 505 6.14 -12.77 2.00
N THR A 506 6.09 -13.71 2.95
CA THR A 506 7.05 -13.87 4.09
C THR A 506 6.66 -15.04 5.01
N PRO A 507 7.16 -16.26 4.75
CA PRO A 507 7.30 -17.33 5.75
C PRO A 507 8.68 -17.21 6.41
N ASN A 508 8.79 -17.21 7.76
CA ASN A 508 9.98 -17.63 8.56
C ASN A 508 10.04 -17.11 10.02
N ARG A 509 9.06 -16.32 10.52
CA ARG A 509 9.11 -15.75 11.89
C ARG A 509 8.79 -16.72 13.04
N LEU A 510 8.34 -17.95 12.78
CA LEU A 510 7.93 -18.93 13.82
C LEU A 510 8.79 -20.18 13.92
N PHE A 511 9.89 -20.22 13.19
CA PHE A 511 10.89 -21.27 13.36
C PHE A 511 11.57 -21.17 14.74
N THR A 512 11.83 -19.95 15.24
CA THR A 512 12.42 -19.70 16.57
C THR A 512 11.52 -20.11 17.73
N TRP A 513 10.22 -19.80 17.67
CA TRP A 513 9.25 -20.18 18.71
C TRP A 513 9.04 -21.71 18.76
N GLY A 514 9.15 -22.38 17.60
CA GLY A 514 9.12 -23.85 17.53
C GLY A 514 10.26 -24.50 18.30
N ILE A 515 11.48 -23.92 18.27
CA ILE A 515 12.63 -24.43 19.03
C ILE A 515 12.43 -24.19 20.52
N GLU A 516 11.97 -23.02 20.91
CA GLU A 516 11.72 -22.67 22.31
C GLU A 516 10.72 -23.62 22.97
N MET A 517 9.59 -23.87 22.29
CA MET A 517 8.55 -24.81 22.73
C MET A 517 9.01 -26.27 22.78
N THR A 518 10.07 -26.62 22.05
CA THR A 518 10.55 -28.01 21.94
C THR A 518 11.73 -28.30 22.86
N TYR A 519 12.71 -27.40 22.91
CA TYR A 519 14.02 -27.67 23.51
C TYR A 519 14.32 -26.88 24.78
N CYS A 520 13.71 -25.72 25.03
CA CYS A 520 14.08 -24.89 26.19
C CYS A 520 13.64 -25.49 27.53
N THR A 521 12.42 -26.05 27.63
CA THR A 521 11.97 -26.77 28.83
C THR A 521 12.92 -27.93 29.19
N PRO A 522 13.19 -28.90 28.28
CA PRO A 522 14.08 -30.00 28.62
C PRO A 522 15.54 -29.57 28.82
N TYR A 523 16.00 -28.50 28.15
CA TYR A 523 17.33 -27.93 28.37
C TYR A 523 17.50 -27.36 29.78
N LEU A 524 16.53 -26.58 30.27
CA LEU A 524 16.57 -26.04 31.64
C LEU A 524 16.54 -27.15 32.70
N LEU A 525 15.75 -28.21 32.47
CA LEU A 525 15.73 -29.37 33.36
C LEU A 525 17.08 -30.11 33.34
N GLN A 526 17.71 -30.25 32.18
CA GLN A 526 19.06 -30.82 32.05
C GLN A 526 20.10 -30.00 32.82
N LEU A 527 20.04 -28.66 32.77
CA LEU A 527 20.91 -27.76 33.53
C LEU A 527 20.71 -27.85 35.06
N GLY A 528 19.66 -28.54 35.53
CA GLY A 528 19.40 -28.79 36.95
C GLY A 528 18.31 -27.92 37.56
N LEU A 529 17.52 -27.21 36.76
CA LEU A 529 16.33 -26.50 37.23
C LEU A 529 15.22 -27.49 37.58
N THR A 530 14.47 -27.25 38.67
CA THR A 530 13.27 -28.03 38.97
C THR A 530 12.13 -27.66 38.01
N LYS A 531 11.16 -28.55 37.78
CA LYS A 531 9.97 -28.22 36.96
C LYS A 531 9.22 -27.00 37.48
N SER A 532 9.14 -26.85 38.81
CA SER A 532 8.55 -25.66 39.44
C SER A 532 9.31 -24.37 39.07
N LYS A 533 10.64 -24.34 39.20
CA LYS A 533 11.42 -23.16 38.80
C LYS A 533 11.38 -22.91 37.29
N THR A 534 11.37 -23.97 36.48
CA THR A 534 11.22 -23.89 35.02
C THR A 534 9.89 -23.27 34.63
N SER A 535 8.80 -23.59 35.33
CA SER A 535 7.50 -22.94 35.08
C SER A 535 7.55 -21.42 35.29
N LEU A 536 8.29 -20.93 36.28
CA LEU A 536 8.47 -19.49 36.53
C LEU A 536 9.29 -18.79 35.44
N VAL A 537 10.17 -19.49 34.73
CA VAL A 537 10.91 -18.92 33.59
C VAL A 537 9.93 -18.48 32.50
N TRP A 538 8.86 -19.26 32.27
CA TRP A 538 7.84 -18.98 31.27
C TRP A 538 6.92 -17.79 31.59
N ILE A 539 7.16 -17.07 32.69
CA ILE A 539 6.55 -15.74 32.95
C ILE A 539 7.09 -14.68 31.97
N ALA A 540 8.29 -14.89 31.40
CA ALA A 540 8.90 -13.95 30.45
C ALA A 540 8.04 -13.67 29.21
N GLY A 541 7.48 -14.71 28.57
CA GLY A 541 6.58 -14.57 27.43
C GLY A 541 5.35 -13.70 27.72
N PRO A 542 4.55 -13.99 28.76
CA PRO A 542 3.42 -13.15 29.16
C PRO A 542 3.83 -11.72 29.55
N LEU A 543 4.93 -11.57 30.30
CA LEU A 543 5.42 -10.26 30.74
C LEU A 543 5.86 -9.39 29.55
N SER A 544 6.57 -9.99 28.59
CA SER A 544 6.98 -9.30 27.37
C SER A 544 5.80 -8.99 26.45
N GLY A 545 4.82 -9.89 26.32
CA GLY A 545 3.58 -9.64 25.57
C GLY A 545 2.75 -8.47 26.13
N LEU A 546 2.66 -8.36 27.46
CA LEU A 546 1.89 -7.31 28.15
C LEU A 546 2.59 -5.94 28.11
N ILE A 547 3.92 -5.92 28.24
CA ILE A 547 4.69 -4.67 28.44
C ILE A 547 5.40 -4.23 27.15
N ILE A 548 6.12 -5.15 26.49
CA ILE A 548 7.01 -4.80 25.38
C ILE A 548 6.24 -4.54 24.10
N GLN A 549 5.19 -5.32 23.78
CA GLN A 549 4.44 -5.12 22.54
C GLN A 549 3.77 -3.72 22.44
N PRO A 550 3.11 -3.19 23.49
CA PRO A 550 2.59 -1.82 23.45
C PRO A 550 3.70 -0.77 23.46
N LEU A 551 4.73 -0.96 24.29
CA LEU A 551 5.85 -0.02 24.44
C LEU A 551 6.61 0.17 23.13
N ILE A 552 6.96 -0.92 22.45
CA ILE A 552 7.73 -0.88 21.21
C ILE A 552 6.90 -0.32 20.06
N GLY A 553 5.58 -0.49 20.07
CA GLY A 553 4.67 0.17 19.13
C GLY A 553 4.89 1.68 19.18
N VAL A 554 4.74 2.26 20.37
CA VAL A 554 4.92 3.71 20.61
C VAL A 554 6.35 4.18 20.29
N ILE A 555 7.38 3.45 20.75
CA ILE A 555 8.78 3.82 20.51
C ILE A 555 9.10 3.77 19.00
N ALA A 556 8.70 2.70 18.33
CA ALA A 556 8.94 2.56 16.90
C ALA A 556 8.12 3.59 16.11
N ASP A 557 6.94 4.00 16.57
CA ASP A 557 6.11 5.02 15.90
C ASP A 557 6.79 6.39 15.86
N ARG A 558 7.65 6.68 16.85
CA ARG A 558 8.40 7.93 16.99
C ARG A 558 9.77 7.91 16.31
N SER A 559 10.15 6.81 15.66
CA SER A 559 11.48 6.64 15.08
C SER A 559 11.68 7.48 13.81
N ARG A 560 12.69 8.35 13.83
CA ARG A 560 13.13 9.22 12.72
C ARG A 560 14.26 8.61 11.86
N SER A 561 14.47 7.29 11.95
CA SER A 561 15.61 6.65 11.27
C SER A 561 15.49 6.73 9.74
N LYS A 562 16.61 7.05 9.07
CA LYS A 562 16.74 7.08 7.60
C LYS A 562 16.46 5.73 6.92
N TRP A 563 16.49 4.65 7.70
CA TRP A 563 16.23 3.29 7.23
C TRP A 563 14.79 2.83 7.46
N GLY A 564 13.85 3.74 7.73
CA GLY A 564 12.44 3.42 7.99
C GLY A 564 12.10 3.42 9.48
N ARG A 565 10.81 3.50 9.78
CA ARG A 565 10.28 3.66 11.14
C ARG A 565 10.38 2.36 11.96
N ARG A 566 10.04 1.21 11.39
CA ARG A 566 9.96 -0.11 12.05
C ARG A 566 11.19 -1.00 11.80
N ARG A 567 11.84 -0.88 10.63
CA ARG A 567 12.98 -1.74 10.24
C ARG A 567 14.16 -1.78 11.21
N PRO A 568 14.63 -0.65 11.78
CA PRO A 568 15.77 -0.69 12.69
C PRO A 568 15.50 -1.60 13.89
N PHE A 569 14.30 -1.54 14.46
CA PHE A 569 13.89 -2.38 15.58
C PHE A 569 13.74 -3.85 15.17
N MET A 570 13.25 -4.13 13.96
CA MET A 570 13.21 -5.51 13.44
C MET A 570 14.61 -6.11 13.27
N ILE A 571 15.53 -5.35 12.66
CA ILE A 571 16.90 -5.80 12.40
C ILE A 571 17.65 -5.99 13.72
N VAL A 572 17.66 -4.98 14.59
CA VAL A 572 18.32 -5.06 15.90
C VAL A 572 17.71 -6.17 16.75
N GLY A 573 16.38 -6.27 16.80
CA GLY A 573 15.69 -7.35 17.52
C GLY A 573 16.08 -8.74 16.98
N SER A 574 16.20 -8.90 15.66
CA SER A 574 16.62 -10.18 15.07
C SER A 574 18.06 -10.57 15.39
N PHE A 575 18.97 -9.60 15.46
CA PHE A 575 20.36 -9.83 15.88
C PHE A 575 20.48 -10.15 17.37
N VAL A 576 19.68 -9.50 18.22
CA VAL A 576 19.62 -9.83 19.66
C VAL A 576 19.12 -11.27 19.84
N VAL A 577 18.02 -11.65 19.18
CA VAL A 577 17.50 -13.03 19.23
C VAL A 577 18.55 -14.03 18.73
N ALA A 578 19.19 -13.76 17.58
CA ALA A 578 20.23 -14.62 17.03
C ALA A 578 21.40 -14.80 18.02
N THR A 579 21.85 -13.72 18.65
CA THR A 579 22.96 -13.74 19.61
C THR A 579 22.57 -14.54 20.86
N CYS A 580 21.39 -14.30 21.43
CA CYS A 580 20.93 -15.03 22.61
C CYS A 580 20.66 -16.52 22.34
N LEU A 581 20.20 -16.89 21.14
CA LEU A 581 20.08 -18.30 20.73
C LEU A 581 21.44 -19.00 20.63
N LEU A 582 22.47 -18.31 20.10
CA LEU A 582 23.83 -18.84 20.08
C LEU A 582 24.39 -18.96 21.49
N VAL A 583 24.16 -17.98 22.37
CA VAL A 583 24.56 -18.07 23.78
C VAL A 583 23.87 -19.26 24.47
N LEU A 584 22.59 -19.52 24.17
CA LEU A 584 21.86 -20.68 24.69
C LEU A 584 22.46 -22.02 24.24
N GLY A 585 22.89 -22.12 22.99
CA GLY A 585 23.53 -23.35 22.49
C GLY A 585 24.84 -23.69 23.21
N TRP A 586 25.61 -22.68 23.62
CA TRP A 586 26.96 -22.82 24.19
C TRP A 586 27.08 -22.28 25.63
N THR A 587 25.98 -22.21 26.38
CA THR A 587 25.98 -21.54 27.70
C THR A 587 27.00 -22.17 28.65
N THR A 588 27.04 -23.51 28.72
CA THR A 588 27.94 -24.26 29.60
C THR A 588 29.41 -24.01 29.26
N GLU A 589 29.76 -24.02 27.97
CA GLU A 589 31.12 -23.77 27.48
C GLU A 589 31.58 -22.34 27.75
N ILE A 590 30.68 -21.37 27.54
CA ILE A 590 30.94 -19.96 27.84
C ILE A 590 31.23 -19.79 29.34
N VAL A 591 30.37 -20.32 30.22
CA VAL A 591 30.56 -20.14 31.68
C VAL A 591 31.80 -20.87 32.19
N ASN A 592 32.08 -22.08 31.72
CA ASN A 592 33.26 -22.86 32.11
C ASN A 592 34.59 -22.19 31.70
N THR A 593 34.57 -21.27 30.74
CA THR A 593 35.74 -20.47 30.38
C THR A 593 36.10 -19.43 31.47
N PHE A 594 35.11 -18.94 32.22
CA PHE A 594 35.29 -17.86 33.21
C PHE A 594 35.20 -18.32 34.67
N VAL A 595 34.43 -19.38 34.96
CA VAL A 595 34.19 -19.88 36.32
C VAL A 595 34.67 -21.34 36.40
N LYS A 596 35.71 -21.58 37.22
CA LYS A 596 36.30 -22.92 37.40
C LYS A 596 35.70 -23.73 38.56
N ASP A 597 34.93 -23.08 39.43
CA ASP A 597 34.20 -23.70 40.54
C ASP A 597 32.91 -24.35 40.02
N ALA A 598 32.76 -25.67 40.18
CA ALA A 598 31.69 -26.45 39.56
C ALA A 598 30.28 -26.04 40.04
N GLU A 599 30.11 -25.71 41.33
CA GLU A 599 28.80 -25.36 41.87
C GLU A 599 28.41 -23.93 41.47
N LYS A 600 29.37 -23.00 41.50
CA LYS A 600 29.16 -21.64 40.99
C LYS A 600 28.97 -21.63 39.48
N ALA A 601 29.73 -22.42 38.72
CA ALA A 601 29.59 -22.54 37.27
C ALA A 601 28.19 -23.03 36.90
N ARG A 602 27.64 -24.03 37.62
CA ARG A 602 26.26 -24.49 37.41
C ARG A 602 25.23 -23.39 37.65
N ASN A 603 25.32 -22.68 38.78
CA ASN A 603 24.37 -21.61 39.11
C ASN A 603 24.45 -20.43 38.11
N VAL A 604 25.66 -20.08 37.66
CA VAL A 604 25.88 -19.03 36.66
C VAL A 604 25.41 -19.48 35.26
N THR A 605 25.62 -20.74 34.90
CA THR A 605 25.11 -21.33 33.64
C THR A 605 23.59 -21.27 33.60
N ILE A 606 22.92 -21.68 34.69
CA ILE A 606 21.47 -21.56 34.84
C ILE A 606 21.02 -20.10 34.70
N ALA A 607 21.66 -19.18 35.41
CA ALA A 607 21.29 -17.76 35.38
C ALA A 607 21.45 -17.16 33.97
N LEU A 608 22.53 -17.50 33.27
CA LEU A 608 22.78 -17.04 31.89
C LEU A 608 21.78 -17.65 30.89
N ALA A 609 21.43 -18.93 31.05
CA ALA A 609 20.40 -19.58 30.23
C ALA A 609 19.02 -18.94 30.42
N VAL A 610 18.61 -18.72 31.68
CA VAL A 610 17.34 -18.04 31.99
C VAL A 610 17.33 -16.61 31.45
N LEU A 611 18.41 -15.84 31.64
CA LEU A 611 18.53 -14.49 31.10
C LEU A 611 18.46 -14.48 29.57
N SER A 612 19.09 -15.47 28.91
CA SER A 612 19.07 -15.57 27.46
C SER A 612 17.69 -15.94 26.92
N ILE A 613 16.94 -16.82 27.60
CA ILE A 613 15.53 -17.11 27.26
C ILE A 613 14.69 -15.84 27.42
N TYR A 614 14.84 -15.12 28.52
CA TYR A 614 14.13 -13.85 28.73
C TYR A 614 14.47 -12.82 27.64
N ALA A 615 15.74 -12.70 27.27
CA ALA A 615 16.18 -11.80 26.22
C ALA A 615 15.62 -12.20 24.84
N VAL A 616 15.59 -13.51 24.52
CA VAL A 616 14.94 -14.04 23.30
C VAL A 616 13.46 -13.67 23.29
N ASP A 617 12.73 -13.94 24.38
CA ASP A 617 11.29 -13.66 24.51
C ASP A 617 10.98 -12.17 24.30
N PHE A 618 11.75 -11.29 24.96
CA PHE A 618 11.57 -9.85 24.85
C PHE A 618 11.90 -9.34 23.43
N ALA A 619 13.02 -9.78 22.86
CA ALA A 619 13.47 -9.34 21.55
C ALA A 619 12.60 -9.90 20.40
N ILE A 620 12.10 -11.13 20.50
CA ILE A 620 11.21 -11.69 19.48
C ILE A 620 9.86 -10.98 19.47
N ASN A 621 9.37 -10.53 20.63
CA ASN A 621 8.15 -9.73 20.74
C ASN A 621 8.32 -8.33 20.11
N VAL A 622 9.51 -7.73 20.21
CA VAL A 622 9.87 -6.50 19.47
C VAL A 622 9.79 -6.74 17.96
N VAL A 623 10.42 -7.81 17.46
CA VAL A 623 10.38 -8.15 16.04
C VAL A 623 8.94 -8.39 15.59
N GLN A 624 8.15 -9.15 16.35
CA GLN A 624 6.76 -9.49 16.04
C GLN A 624 5.84 -8.26 16.00
N ALA A 625 5.94 -7.37 16.98
CA ALA A 625 5.15 -6.15 17.03
C ALA A 625 5.42 -5.28 15.78
N CYS A 626 6.70 -4.98 15.51
CA CYS A 626 7.09 -4.21 14.33
C CYS A 626 6.70 -4.89 13.01
N CYS A 627 6.79 -6.22 12.95
CA CYS A 627 6.38 -7.03 11.82
C CYS A 627 4.87 -6.97 11.52
N ARG A 628 4.03 -7.01 12.57
CA ARG A 628 2.57 -6.87 12.45
C ARG A 628 2.19 -5.45 12.06
N SER A 629 2.81 -4.45 12.70
CA SER A 629 2.60 -3.05 12.34
C SER A 629 3.05 -2.75 10.92
N LEU A 630 4.15 -3.34 10.44
CA LEU A 630 4.62 -3.17 9.07
C LEU A 630 3.58 -3.65 8.03
N ILE A 631 2.83 -4.72 8.32
CA ILE A 631 1.74 -5.19 7.44
C ILE A 631 0.63 -4.14 7.36
N VAL A 632 0.26 -3.55 8.49
CA VAL A 632 -0.77 -2.49 8.56
C VAL A 632 -0.27 -1.20 7.90
N ASP A 633 1.00 -0.85 8.10
CA ASP A 633 1.64 0.37 7.58
C ASP A 633 1.88 0.30 6.06
N THR A 634 1.99 -0.90 5.49
CA THR A 634 2.30 -1.10 4.05
C THR A 634 1.08 -1.51 3.22
N LEU A 635 0.04 -2.08 3.85
CA LEU A 635 -1.17 -2.50 3.15
C LEU A 635 -2.31 -1.48 3.30
N PRO A 636 -3.06 -1.19 2.22
CA PRO A 636 -4.31 -0.45 2.29
C PRO A 636 -5.33 -1.13 3.23
N ILE A 637 -6.13 -0.35 3.96
CA ILE A 637 -7.10 -0.83 4.97
C ILE A 637 -7.96 -2.04 4.52
N PRO A 638 -8.51 -2.09 3.29
CA PRO A 638 -9.29 -3.26 2.83
C PRO A 638 -8.47 -4.55 2.71
N LEU A 639 -7.16 -4.41 2.48
CA LEU A 639 -6.22 -5.52 2.35
C LEU A 639 -5.56 -5.88 3.69
N GLN A 640 -5.68 -5.06 4.73
CA GLN A 640 -5.07 -5.35 6.03
C GLN A 640 -5.62 -6.63 6.65
N GLN A 641 -6.94 -6.87 6.60
CA GLN A 641 -7.53 -8.14 7.08
C GLN A 641 -7.00 -9.36 6.30
N THR A 642 -6.90 -9.24 4.98
CA THR A 642 -6.37 -10.31 4.12
C THR A 642 -4.87 -10.51 4.31
N GLY A 643 -4.12 -9.44 4.50
CA GLY A 643 -2.69 -9.46 4.81
C GLY A 643 -2.41 -10.09 6.17
N SER A 644 -3.21 -9.75 7.19
CA SER A 644 -3.17 -10.41 8.51
C SER A 644 -3.56 -11.89 8.40
N ALA A 645 -4.56 -12.25 7.59
CA ALA A 645 -4.94 -13.64 7.37
C ALA A 645 -3.83 -14.46 6.66
N TRP A 646 -3.17 -13.88 5.67
CA TRP A 646 -2.01 -14.49 5.00
C TRP A 646 -0.81 -14.59 5.94
N ALA A 647 -0.57 -13.58 6.77
CA ALA A 647 0.46 -13.66 7.81
C ALA A 647 0.21 -14.85 8.74
N THR A 648 -1.03 -15.07 9.20
CA THR A 648 -1.39 -16.23 10.04
C THR A 648 -1.21 -17.58 9.32
N ARG A 649 -1.44 -17.65 8.00
CA ARG A 649 -1.19 -18.87 7.20
C ARG A 649 0.31 -19.14 7.03
N MET A 650 1.09 -18.10 6.72
CA MET A 650 2.55 -18.18 6.64
C MET A 650 3.15 -18.54 8.00
N THR A 651 2.50 -18.11 9.08
CA THR A 651 2.83 -18.49 10.44
C THR A 651 2.72 -20.00 10.66
N ALA A 652 1.60 -20.62 10.27
CA ALA A 652 1.40 -22.06 10.39
C ALA A 652 2.42 -22.87 9.56
N ILE A 653 2.77 -22.39 8.36
CA ILE A 653 3.81 -23.00 7.51
C ILE A 653 5.18 -22.96 8.21
N GLY A 654 5.54 -21.82 8.82
CA GLY A 654 6.80 -21.68 9.56
C GLY A 654 6.90 -22.65 10.74
N GLN A 655 5.82 -22.84 11.50
CA GLN A 655 5.77 -23.81 12.60
C GLN A 655 5.96 -25.25 12.11
N LEU A 656 5.28 -25.63 11.01
CA LEU A 656 5.44 -26.95 10.42
C LEU A 656 6.88 -27.24 9.99
N ILE A 657 7.52 -26.28 9.30
CA ILE A 657 8.95 -26.40 8.91
C ILE A 657 9.84 -26.54 10.15
N GLY A 658 9.58 -25.75 11.20
CA GLY A 658 10.32 -25.80 12.47
C GLY A 658 10.29 -27.18 13.12
N TYR A 659 9.10 -27.75 13.30
CA TYR A 659 8.96 -29.06 13.92
C TYR A 659 9.47 -30.20 13.04
N VAL A 660 9.33 -30.10 11.71
CA VAL A 660 9.89 -31.09 10.79
C VAL A 660 11.41 -31.14 10.91
N ILE A 661 12.08 -29.99 10.90
CA ILE A 661 13.53 -29.92 11.06
C ILE A 661 13.95 -30.45 12.46
N GLY A 662 13.21 -30.11 13.52
CA GLY A 662 13.46 -30.63 14.87
C GLY A 662 13.20 -32.15 15.02
N SER A 663 12.38 -32.74 14.16
CA SER A 663 12.10 -34.20 14.17
C SER A 663 13.16 -35.03 13.43
N ILE A 664 14.02 -34.39 12.64
CA ILE A 664 15.09 -35.04 11.89
C ILE A 664 16.37 -35.03 12.74
N ASP A 665 17.17 -36.09 12.66
CA ASP A 665 18.49 -36.15 13.27
C ASP A 665 19.48 -35.27 12.48
N THR A 666 19.56 -33.99 12.84
CA THR A 666 20.41 -33.02 12.14
C THR A 666 21.90 -33.32 12.32
N VAL A 667 22.29 -33.93 13.45
CA VAL A 667 23.69 -34.26 13.75
C VAL A 667 24.20 -35.32 12.79
N SER A 668 23.36 -36.30 12.43
CA SER A 668 23.69 -37.30 11.41
C SER A 668 23.87 -36.74 9.99
N ILE A 669 23.19 -35.63 9.66
CA ILE A 669 23.17 -35.03 8.31
C ILE A 669 24.30 -34.00 8.13
N PHE A 670 24.49 -33.11 9.09
CA PHE A 670 25.44 -31.99 9.00
C PHE A 670 26.78 -32.28 9.69
N GLY A 671 26.91 -33.41 10.39
CA GLY A 671 28.08 -33.75 11.21
C GLY A 671 28.29 -32.75 12.35
N ALA A 672 29.48 -32.71 12.95
CA ALA A 672 29.82 -31.79 14.05
C ALA A 672 30.21 -30.37 13.58
N ILE A 673 29.99 -30.02 12.30
CA ILE A 673 30.49 -28.77 11.69
C ILE A 673 29.86 -27.53 12.33
N ILE A 674 28.57 -27.61 12.66
CA ILE A 674 27.78 -26.47 13.19
C ILE A 674 27.57 -26.59 14.71
N GLY A 675 27.67 -27.81 15.25
CA GLY A 675 27.49 -28.13 16.66
C GLY A 675 27.52 -29.64 16.87
N ASP A 676 27.95 -30.08 18.04
CA ASP A 676 28.08 -31.48 18.48
C ASP A 676 26.78 -32.08 19.04
N THR A 677 25.80 -31.23 19.39
CA THR A 677 24.46 -31.64 19.84
C THR A 677 23.37 -31.12 18.91
N GLN A 678 22.22 -31.80 18.90
CA GLN A 678 21.08 -31.38 18.06
C GLN A 678 20.59 -29.99 18.47
N PHE A 679 20.58 -29.69 19.77
CA PHE A 679 20.17 -28.37 20.28
C PHE A 679 21.04 -27.23 19.73
N LYS A 680 22.38 -27.39 19.72
CA LYS A 680 23.32 -26.40 19.16
C LYS A 680 23.09 -26.15 17.66
N GLN A 681 22.84 -27.20 16.89
CA GLN A 681 22.55 -27.05 15.47
C GLN A 681 21.23 -26.33 15.24
N MET A 682 20.20 -26.66 16.03
CA MET A 682 18.89 -26.03 15.94
C MET A 682 18.95 -24.53 16.25
N THR A 683 19.69 -24.10 17.28
CA THR A 683 19.84 -22.67 17.60
C THR A 683 20.51 -21.88 16.49
N VAL A 684 21.53 -22.46 15.82
CA VAL A 684 22.20 -21.83 14.66
C VAL A 684 21.26 -21.73 13.45
N ILE A 685 20.56 -22.82 13.10
CA ILE A 685 19.60 -22.82 11.99
C ILE A 685 18.50 -21.78 12.22
N ALA A 686 18.05 -21.61 13.47
CA ALA A 686 17.05 -20.61 13.82
C ALA A 686 17.57 -19.19 13.73
N ALA A 687 18.76 -18.92 14.24
CA ALA A 687 19.40 -17.63 14.15
C ALA A 687 19.54 -17.20 12.68
N MET A 688 20.06 -18.08 11.82
CA MET A 688 20.23 -17.80 10.38
C MET A 688 18.89 -17.61 9.67
N SER A 689 17.90 -18.46 9.95
CA SER A 689 16.57 -18.39 9.32
C SER A 689 15.83 -17.11 9.69
N LEU A 690 15.91 -16.68 10.96
CA LEU A 690 15.30 -15.44 11.43
C LEU A 690 15.97 -14.22 10.79
N VAL A 691 17.31 -14.14 10.85
CA VAL A 691 18.07 -13.00 10.28
C VAL A 691 17.85 -12.92 8.76
N GLY A 692 17.91 -14.05 8.05
CA GLY A 692 17.66 -14.10 6.61
C GLY A 692 16.25 -13.63 6.25
N ALA A 693 15.24 -14.05 7.02
CA ALA A 693 13.85 -13.63 6.79
C ALA A 693 13.61 -12.15 7.05
N VAL A 694 14.14 -11.62 8.16
CA VAL A 694 14.04 -10.21 8.51
C VAL A 694 14.82 -9.35 7.51
N PHE A 695 15.97 -9.83 7.04
CA PHE A 695 16.75 -9.17 5.99
C PHE A 695 15.97 -9.09 4.67
N VAL A 696 15.43 -10.22 4.19
CA VAL A 696 14.60 -10.25 2.97
C VAL A 696 13.39 -9.33 3.10
N THR A 697 12.72 -9.34 4.26
CA THR A 697 11.58 -8.45 4.53
C THR A 697 12.00 -6.98 4.49
N SER A 698 13.11 -6.65 5.15
CA SER A 698 13.62 -5.28 5.24
C SER A 698 14.19 -4.77 3.92
N TYR A 699 14.65 -5.66 3.04
CA TYR A 699 15.12 -5.34 1.69
C TYR A 699 13.97 -5.20 0.68
N ALA A 700 13.02 -6.14 0.68
CA ALA A 700 11.97 -6.22 -0.34
C ALA A 700 10.83 -5.23 -0.12
N VAL A 701 10.49 -4.93 1.14
CA VAL A 701 9.44 -3.95 1.47
C VAL A 701 10.03 -2.56 1.30
N LYS A 702 9.22 -1.54 0.97
CA LYS A 702 9.58 -0.10 1.06
C LYS A 702 8.69 0.58 2.11
N GLU A 703 9.29 1.30 3.04
CA GLU A 703 8.63 1.88 4.22
C GLU A 703 8.86 3.39 4.23
N ARG A 704 7.87 4.14 4.71
CA ARG A 704 7.93 5.61 4.81
C ARG A 704 8.85 6.02 5.97
N VAL A 705 9.60 7.10 5.79
CA VAL A 705 10.49 7.70 6.81
C VAL A 705 9.80 8.93 7.40
N LEU A 706 9.75 9.04 8.73
CA LEU A 706 9.20 10.21 9.43
C LEU A 706 10.25 11.33 9.43
N VAL A 707 9.99 12.45 8.75
CA VAL A 707 10.96 13.54 8.55
C VAL A 707 10.73 14.72 9.50
N THR A 708 9.51 14.93 10.00
CA THR A 708 9.17 15.97 10.98
C THR A 708 8.22 15.41 12.04
N ALA A 709 8.41 15.81 13.30
CA ALA A 709 7.42 15.62 14.37
C ALA A 709 7.24 16.97 15.06
N ARG A 710 5.97 17.33 15.35
CA ARG A 710 5.59 18.56 16.05
C ARG A 710 6.27 18.61 17.42
N ASP A 711 6.84 19.75 17.79
CA ASP A 711 7.53 19.98 19.07
C ASP A 711 6.58 19.93 20.31
N SER A 712 5.27 19.76 20.11
CA SER A 712 4.27 19.62 21.18
C SER A 712 4.00 18.18 21.64
N ASP A 713 4.47 17.17 20.91
CA ASP A 713 4.26 15.74 21.22
C ASP A 713 5.18 15.19 22.33
N ASP A 714 6.07 16.01 22.87
CA ASP A 714 7.15 15.60 23.77
C ASP A 714 6.70 15.22 25.19
N LYS A 715 5.40 15.30 25.51
CA LYS A 715 4.88 15.07 26.88
C LYS A 715 3.79 14.00 27.04
N ALA A 716 3.19 13.48 25.98
CA ALA A 716 2.26 12.34 26.11
C ALA A 716 3.07 11.06 26.37
N GLY A 717 3.28 10.77 27.65
CA GLY A 717 4.12 9.68 28.12
C GLY A 717 3.51 8.32 27.83
N THR A 718 4.36 7.34 27.51
CA THR A 718 4.06 5.91 27.40
C THR A 718 3.10 5.38 28.48
N LEU A 719 3.15 5.95 29.69
CA LEU A 719 2.26 5.66 30.82
C LEU A 719 0.77 5.95 30.54
N GLN A 720 0.47 6.93 29.70
CA GLN A 720 -0.90 7.35 29.38
C GLN A 720 -1.59 6.36 28.44
N VAL A 721 -0.85 5.81 27.46
CA VAL A 721 -1.33 4.74 26.56
C VAL A 721 -1.62 3.46 27.35
N ILE A 722 -0.74 3.12 28.30
CA ILE A 722 -0.94 1.98 29.20
C ILE A 722 -2.16 2.20 30.11
N SER A 723 -2.33 3.40 30.66
CA SER A 723 -3.49 3.77 31.49
C SER A 723 -4.82 3.66 30.73
N GLN A 724 -4.84 4.07 29.46
CA GLN A 724 -6.03 3.99 28.62
C GLN A 724 -6.40 2.55 28.23
N LEU A 725 -5.40 1.70 27.95
CA LEU A 725 -5.61 0.26 27.75
C LEU A 725 -6.20 -0.39 29.00
N VAL A 726 -5.69 -0.06 30.19
CA VAL A 726 -6.23 -0.57 31.47
C VAL A 726 -7.67 -0.11 31.68
N LYS A 727 -7.97 1.17 31.48
CA LYS A 727 -9.32 1.72 31.66
C LYS A 727 -10.33 1.08 30.71
N THR A 728 -9.96 0.90 29.44
CA THR A 728 -10.83 0.26 28.43
C THR A 728 -11.01 -1.23 28.68
N THR A 729 -9.97 -1.91 29.20
CA THR A 729 -10.06 -3.33 29.60
C THR A 729 -11.05 -3.53 30.75
N MET A 730 -11.21 -2.55 31.65
CA MET A 730 -12.12 -2.61 32.79
C MET A 730 -13.59 -2.33 32.46
N ASP A 731 -13.88 -1.62 31.36
CA ASP A 731 -15.24 -1.25 30.98
C ASP A 731 -15.52 -1.61 29.51
N LEU A 732 -15.93 -2.87 29.28
CA LEU A 732 -16.11 -3.44 27.94
C LEU A 732 -17.60 -3.64 27.58
N PRO A 733 -18.00 -3.42 26.32
CA PRO A 733 -19.32 -3.79 25.83
C PRO A 733 -19.64 -5.27 26.08
N PRO A 734 -20.87 -5.65 26.48
CA PRO A 734 -21.20 -7.00 26.93
C PRO A 734 -20.82 -8.14 25.96
N ARG A 735 -20.93 -7.91 24.64
CA ARG A 735 -20.56 -8.91 23.62
C ARG A 735 -19.04 -9.07 23.47
N ILE A 736 -18.29 -7.96 23.49
CA ILE A 736 -16.83 -7.97 23.47
C ILE A 736 -16.29 -8.61 24.76
N GLN A 737 -16.90 -8.27 25.89
CA GLN A 737 -16.57 -8.86 27.18
C GLN A 737 -16.76 -10.38 27.18
N ALA A 738 -17.84 -10.90 26.57
CA ALA A 738 -18.09 -12.33 26.45
C ALA A 738 -17.02 -13.05 25.59
N ILE A 739 -16.58 -12.45 24.48
CA ILE A 739 -15.49 -12.98 23.65
C ILE A 739 -14.18 -13.02 24.44
N CYS A 740 -13.86 -11.95 25.17
CA CYS A 740 -12.67 -11.84 26.01
C CYS A 740 -12.66 -12.89 27.13
N TRP A 741 -13.79 -13.13 27.79
CA TRP A 741 -13.89 -14.16 28.83
C TRP A 741 -13.77 -15.59 28.28
N ALA A 742 -14.34 -15.87 27.11
CA ALA A 742 -14.14 -17.16 26.46
C ALA A 742 -12.66 -17.40 26.16
N GLN A 743 -11.93 -16.38 25.68
CA GLN A 743 -10.49 -16.48 25.49
C GLN A 743 -9.70 -16.58 26.79
N PHE A 744 -10.11 -15.87 27.84
CA PHE A 744 -9.45 -15.94 29.15
C PHE A 744 -9.39 -17.38 29.66
N TRP A 745 -10.54 -18.05 29.72
CA TRP A 745 -10.63 -19.41 30.22
C TRP A 745 -9.96 -20.43 29.29
N ALA A 746 -10.01 -20.23 27.97
CA ALA A 746 -9.33 -21.10 27.02
C ALA A 746 -7.80 -21.04 27.16
N TRP A 747 -7.23 -19.85 27.37
CA TRP A 747 -5.79 -19.66 27.43
C TRP A 747 -5.12 -20.19 28.71
N ILE A 748 -5.88 -20.40 29.79
CA ILE A 748 -5.40 -21.13 30.97
C ILE A 748 -4.98 -22.56 30.58
N GLY A 749 -5.72 -23.20 29.67
CA GLY A 749 -5.42 -24.55 29.18
C GLY A 749 -4.43 -24.58 28.02
N TRP A 750 -4.52 -23.65 27.08
CA TRP A 750 -3.61 -23.61 25.94
C TRP A 750 -2.16 -23.33 26.33
N PHE A 751 -1.94 -22.50 27.35
CA PHE A 751 -0.58 -22.12 27.73
C PHE A 751 0.28 -23.32 28.21
N PRO A 752 -0.13 -24.11 29.22
CA PRO A 752 0.60 -25.32 29.60
C PRO A 752 0.72 -26.34 28.46
N PHE A 753 -0.30 -26.43 27.60
CA PHE A 753 -0.25 -27.30 26.43
C PHE A 753 0.89 -26.92 25.48
N LEU A 754 1.04 -25.64 25.13
CA LEU A 754 2.06 -25.22 24.17
C LEU A 754 3.49 -25.46 24.70
N PHE A 755 3.75 -25.15 25.98
CA PHE A 755 5.10 -25.19 26.56
C PHE A 755 5.53 -26.55 27.12
N TYR A 756 4.59 -27.44 27.44
CA TYR A 756 4.91 -28.71 28.10
C TYR A 756 4.57 -29.96 27.29
N SER A 757 3.80 -29.88 26.19
CA SER A 757 3.39 -31.08 25.43
C SER A 757 4.57 -31.87 24.86
N THR A 758 5.61 -31.19 24.38
CA THR A 758 6.83 -31.82 23.86
C THR A 758 7.55 -32.61 24.93
N THR A 759 7.72 -31.99 26.10
CA THR A 759 8.36 -32.59 27.26
C THR A 759 7.52 -33.73 27.82
N TRP A 760 6.19 -33.60 27.83
CA TRP A 760 5.27 -34.66 28.25
C TRP A 760 5.35 -35.91 27.38
N VAL A 761 5.34 -35.75 26.05
CA VAL A 761 5.47 -36.88 25.11
C VAL A 761 6.84 -37.53 25.25
N GLY A 762 7.91 -36.73 25.37
CA GLY A 762 9.27 -37.23 25.61
C GLY A 762 9.40 -37.99 26.93
N GLU A 763 8.89 -37.44 28.04
CA GLU A 763 8.87 -38.12 29.34
C GLU A 763 8.06 -39.43 29.28
N THR A 764 6.92 -39.44 28.59
CA THR A 764 6.09 -40.64 28.45
C THR A 764 6.85 -41.76 27.72
N TYR A 765 7.63 -41.42 26.68
CA TYR A 765 8.48 -42.36 25.97
C TYR A 765 9.56 -42.97 26.89
N PHE A 766 10.35 -42.13 27.57
CA PHE A 766 11.41 -42.60 28.47
C PHE A 766 10.87 -43.31 29.72
N ARG A 767 9.70 -42.93 30.22
CA ARG A 767 9.08 -43.51 31.43
C ARG A 767 8.45 -44.87 31.19
N TYR A 768 7.85 -45.11 30.01
CA TYR A 768 7.06 -46.33 29.77
C TYR A 768 7.65 -47.28 28.72
N GLU A 769 8.35 -46.79 27.69
CA GLU A 769 8.77 -47.59 26.52
C GLU A 769 10.27 -47.95 26.51
N VAL A 770 11.13 -47.15 27.14
CA VAL A 770 12.57 -47.47 27.23
C VAL A 770 12.82 -48.54 28.33
N PRO A 771 13.51 -49.65 28.04
CA PRO A 771 13.82 -50.69 29.03
C PRO A 771 14.70 -50.16 30.19
N LYS A 772 14.37 -50.54 31.44
CA LYS A 772 15.19 -50.21 32.62
C LYS A 772 16.54 -50.94 32.52
N GLY A 773 17.56 -50.29 31.94
CA GLY A 773 18.91 -50.86 31.76
C GLY A 773 19.55 -50.60 30.39
N ALA A 774 18.85 -49.98 29.44
CA ALA A 774 19.44 -49.55 28.16
C ALA A 774 20.47 -48.42 28.38
N THR A 775 21.61 -48.48 27.67
CA THR A 775 22.60 -47.40 27.65
C THR A 775 21.93 -46.12 27.19
N GLN A 776 21.96 -45.08 28.01
CA GLN A 776 21.30 -43.83 27.66
C GLN A 776 22.01 -43.16 26.48
N PRO A 777 21.25 -42.53 25.56
CA PRO A 777 21.82 -41.85 24.41
C PRO A 777 22.75 -40.69 24.82
N ALA A 778 23.82 -40.48 24.06
CA ALA A 778 24.81 -39.43 24.31
C ALA A 778 24.20 -38.01 24.27
N ASP A 779 23.16 -37.80 23.45
CA ASP A 779 22.35 -36.56 23.41
C ASP A 779 20.89 -36.87 23.80
N MET A 780 20.64 -37.06 25.10
CA MET A 780 19.29 -37.28 25.61
C MET A 780 18.36 -36.09 25.35
N LEU A 781 18.88 -34.85 25.39
CA LEU A 781 18.10 -33.65 25.10
C LEU A 781 17.63 -33.64 23.64
N GLY A 782 18.51 -33.97 22.70
CA GLY A 782 18.21 -34.15 21.29
C GLY A 782 17.12 -35.21 21.07
N GLU A 783 17.23 -36.36 21.73
CA GLU A 783 16.23 -37.44 21.65
C GLU A 783 14.85 -37.04 22.20
N VAL A 784 14.78 -36.40 23.37
CA VAL A 784 13.53 -35.86 23.92
C VAL A 784 12.92 -34.82 22.97
N GLY A 785 13.75 -33.91 22.45
CA GLY A 785 13.33 -32.87 21.52
C GLY A 785 12.87 -33.43 20.17
N ARG A 786 13.48 -34.50 19.66
CA ARG A 786 13.11 -35.17 18.41
C ARG A 786 11.79 -35.92 18.53
N VAL A 787 11.62 -36.69 19.60
CA VAL A 787 10.37 -37.41 19.91
C VAL A 787 9.23 -36.42 20.16
N GLY A 788 9.48 -35.34 20.90
CA GLY A 788 8.54 -34.25 21.12
C GLY A 788 8.18 -33.51 19.83
N SER A 789 9.19 -33.15 19.01
CA SER A 789 9.00 -32.49 17.71
C SER A 789 8.13 -33.32 16.77
N LEU A 790 8.32 -34.64 16.71
CA LEU A 790 7.51 -35.53 15.89
C LEU A 790 6.01 -35.43 16.23
N SER A 791 5.67 -35.34 17.51
CA SER A 791 4.28 -35.12 17.93
C SER A 791 3.74 -33.75 17.49
N LEU A 792 4.58 -32.71 17.54
CA LEU A 792 4.23 -31.37 17.08
C LEU A 792 4.17 -31.23 15.55
N VAL A 793 4.86 -32.08 14.79
CA VAL A 793 4.72 -32.19 13.33
C VAL A 793 3.30 -32.64 12.97
N VAL A 794 2.79 -33.67 13.64
CA VAL A 794 1.43 -34.17 13.39
C VAL A 794 0.40 -33.12 13.84
N PHE A 795 0.58 -32.52 15.02
CA PHE A 795 -0.26 -31.40 15.49
C PHE A 795 -0.27 -30.22 14.52
N SER A 796 0.89 -29.81 14.00
CA SER A 796 1.00 -28.69 13.06
C SER A 796 0.45 -29.04 11.68
N SER A 797 0.58 -30.29 11.26
CA SER A 797 -0.06 -30.80 10.04
C SER A 797 -1.58 -30.78 10.16
N MET A 798 -2.13 -31.25 11.30
CA MET A 798 -3.56 -31.18 11.58
C MET A 798 -4.06 -29.74 11.71
N THR A 799 -3.26 -28.85 12.32
CA THR A 799 -3.55 -27.42 12.39
C THR A 799 -3.58 -26.80 10.99
N PHE A 800 -2.59 -27.10 10.14
CA PHE A 800 -2.53 -26.60 8.78
C PHE A 800 -3.73 -27.08 7.96
N ILE A 801 -3.99 -28.39 7.96
CA ILE A 801 -5.15 -29.00 7.30
C ILE A 801 -6.45 -28.40 7.84
N GLY A 802 -6.58 -28.24 9.16
CA GLY A 802 -7.73 -27.61 9.81
C GLY A 802 -7.93 -26.15 9.40
N SER A 803 -6.86 -25.36 9.40
CA SER A 803 -6.89 -23.94 8.99
C SER A 803 -7.29 -23.74 7.53
N VAL A 804 -6.98 -24.74 6.68
CA VAL A 804 -7.37 -24.75 5.27
C VAL A 804 -8.79 -25.28 5.12
N LEU A 805 -9.17 -26.39 5.74
CA LEU A 805 -10.45 -27.07 5.48
C LEU A 805 -11.64 -26.58 6.32
N LEU A 806 -11.44 -26.21 7.58
CA LEU A 806 -12.52 -25.82 8.49
C LEU A 806 -13.31 -24.60 7.99
N PRO A 807 -12.69 -23.53 7.45
CA PRO A 807 -13.45 -22.40 6.90
C PRO A 807 -14.45 -22.77 5.79
N PHE A 808 -14.25 -23.91 5.10
CA PHE A 808 -15.18 -24.43 4.08
C PHE A 808 -16.37 -25.20 4.67
N CYS A 809 -16.24 -25.66 5.92
CA CYS A 809 -17.23 -26.51 6.61
C CYS A 809 -18.13 -25.73 7.57
N VAL A 810 -17.78 -24.47 7.88
CA VAL A 810 -18.41 -23.63 8.90
C VAL A 810 -19.24 -22.52 8.24
N GLN A 811 -20.45 -22.25 8.75
CA GLN A 811 -21.28 -21.18 8.21
C GLN A 811 -20.72 -19.79 8.59
N PRO A 812 -20.71 -18.82 7.65
CA PRO A 812 -20.38 -17.44 7.96
C PRO A 812 -21.35 -16.86 8.99
N PRO A 813 -20.87 -16.02 9.94
CA PRO A 813 -21.67 -15.49 11.04
C PRO A 813 -22.84 -14.56 10.63
N ASP A 814 -22.86 -14.01 9.41
CA ASP A 814 -23.98 -13.22 8.89
C ASP A 814 -25.01 -14.08 8.15
N SER A 815 -26.04 -14.49 8.88
CA SER A 815 -27.17 -15.27 8.38
C SER A 815 -28.22 -14.44 7.61
N LYS A 816 -27.75 -13.60 6.67
CA LYS A 816 -28.54 -13.21 5.48
C LYS A 816 -27.80 -13.75 4.26
N ARG A 817 -28.11 -15.01 3.90
CA ARG A 817 -27.64 -15.79 2.73
C ARG A 817 -26.42 -15.18 2.00
N PRO A 818 -25.19 -15.58 2.33
CA PRO A 818 -24.01 -15.14 1.60
C PRO A 818 -23.93 -15.81 0.23
N ARG A 819 -23.72 -15.00 -0.83
CA ARG A 819 -23.42 -15.42 -2.21
C ARG A 819 -22.02 -16.05 -2.37
N PHE A 820 -21.27 -16.17 -1.27
CA PHE A 820 -19.90 -16.63 -1.25
C PHE A 820 -19.69 -17.64 -0.12
N THR A 821 -19.54 -18.91 -0.47
CA THR A 821 -18.79 -19.88 0.32
C THR A 821 -17.71 -20.44 -0.61
N PRO A 822 -16.42 -20.36 -0.26
CA PRO A 822 -15.35 -20.98 -1.05
C PRO A 822 -15.70 -22.44 -1.37
N ARG A 823 -15.48 -22.90 -2.61
CA ARG A 823 -15.75 -24.30 -2.99
C ARG A 823 -14.56 -25.17 -2.59
N PRO A 824 -14.78 -26.33 -1.93
CA PRO A 824 -13.68 -27.16 -1.46
C PRO A 824 -12.90 -27.83 -2.61
N PRO A 825 -11.66 -28.30 -2.35
CA PRO A 825 -10.83 -28.95 -3.35
C PRO A 825 -11.48 -30.18 -4.01
N PRO A 826 -11.19 -30.46 -5.29
CA PRO A 826 -11.75 -31.57 -6.10
C PRO A 826 -11.77 -32.92 -5.39
N GLY A 827 -10.60 -33.33 -4.89
CA GLY A 827 -10.39 -34.66 -4.31
C GLY A 827 -11.12 -34.86 -2.98
N LEU A 828 -11.58 -33.77 -2.36
CA LEU A 828 -12.29 -33.76 -1.09
C LEU A 828 -13.79 -33.48 -1.25
N ALA A 829 -14.27 -33.17 -2.46
CA ALA A 829 -15.64 -32.74 -2.71
C ALA A 829 -16.69 -33.82 -2.42
N SER A 830 -16.36 -35.11 -2.61
CA SER A 830 -17.23 -36.24 -2.28
C SER A 830 -17.36 -36.45 -0.77
N LEU A 831 -16.24 -36.42 -0.06
CA LEU A 831 -16.17 -36.49 1.40
C LEU A 831 -16.90 -35.31 2.04
N LEU A 832 -16.66 -34.09 1.53
CA LEU A 832 -17.24 -32.87 2.05
C LEU A 832 -18.73 -32.74 1.73
N LYS A 833 -19.24 -33.26 0.61
CA LYS A 833 -20.70 -33.32 0.35
C LYS A 833 -21.45 -34.15 1.41
N THR A 834 -20.84 -35.22 1.90
CA THR A 834 -21.41 -36.08 2.95
C THR A 834 -21.38 -35.37 4.32
N VAL A 835 -20.33 -34.60 4.59
CA VAL A 835 -20.17 -33.78 5.81
C VAL A 835 -21.01 -32.49 5.77
N MET A 836 -21.31 -31.95 4.58
CA MET A 836 -22.05 -30.69 4.34
C MET A 836 -23.54 -30.74 4.72
N GLY A 837 -24.09 -31.90 5.09
CA GLY A 837 -25.47 -32.02 5.59
C GLY A 837 -25.69 -31.34 6.95
N ILE A 838 -24.62 -31.12 7.72
CA ILE A 838 -24.64 -30.44 9.03
C ILE A 838 -23.57 -29.36 8.98
N ARG A 839 -23.91 -28.13 8.56
CA ARG A 839 -22.99 -26.99 8.62
C ARG A 839 -23.17 -26.25 9.95
N PRO A 840 -22.31 -26.44 10.96
CA PRO A 840 -22.36 -25.66 12.20
C PRO A 840 -22.04 -24.18 11.90
N ASP A 841 -22.61 -23.27 12.67
CA ASP A 841 -22.21 -21.85 12.65
C ASP A 841 -20.82 -21.67 13.29
N LEU A 842 -20.20 -20.50 13.07
CA LEU A 842 -18.87 -20.20 13.60
C LEU A 842 -18.82 -20.30 15.14
N GLN A 843 -19.91 -19.93 15.81
CA GLN A 843 -20.00 -19.98 17.27
C GLN A 843 -20.07 -21.44 17.77
N THR A 844 -20.89 -22.29 17.15
CA THR A 844 -20.95 -23.72 17.49
C THR A 844 -19.63 -24.41 17.15
N THR A 845 -18.97 -24.01 16.08
CA THR A 845 -17.64 -24.54 15.74
C THR A 845 -16.60 -24.17 16.80
N TRP A 846 -16.63 -22.92 17.27
CA TRP A 846 -15.75 -22.48 18.35
C TRP A 846 -16.06 -23.20 19.67
N LEU A 847 -17.33 -23.40 19.99
CA LEU A 847 -17.77 -24.18 21.14
C LEU A 847 -17.30 -25.64 21.05
N ILE A 848 -17.50 -26.31 19.91
CA ILE A 848 -17.04 -27.68 19.65
C ILE A 848 -15.52 -27.77 19.80
N SER A 849 -14.78 -26.74 19.39
CA SER A 849 -13.33 -26.71 19.53
C SER A 849 -12.87 -26.78 20.99
N HIS A 850 -13.53 -26.04 21.89
CA HIS A 850 -13.26 -26.09 23.32
C HIS A 850 -13.67 -27.43 23.95
N VAL A 851 -14.81 -27.99 23.55
CA VAL A 851 -15.24 -29.32 23.97
C VAL A 851 -14.21 -30.37 23.56
N MET A 852 -13.71 -30.28 22.33
CA MET A 852 -12.77 -31.26 21.80
C MET A 852 -11.40 -31.16 22.48
N PHE A 853 -10.91 -29.95 22.76
CA PHE A 853 -9.69 -29.76 23.56
C PHE A 853 -9.85 -30.28 25.00
N ALA A 854 -10.99 -30.02 25.64
CA ALA A 854 -11.28 -30.55 26.97
C ALA A 854 -11.35 -32.09 26.97
N ALA A 855 -12.05 -32.66 25.99
CA ALA A 855 -12.23 -34.09 25.87
C ALA A 855 -10.89 -34.82 25.62
N THR A 856 -9.95 -34.24 24.88
CA THR A 856 -8.63 -34.84 24.65
C THR A 856 -7.73 -34.72 25.88
N MET A 857 -7.66 -33.54 26.50
CA MET A 857 -6.73 -33.29 27.60
C MET A 857 -7.17 -33.86 28.95
N ILE A 858 -8.46 -34.19 29.13
CA ILE A 858 -8.92 -35.01 30.27
C ILE A 858 -8.22 -36.38 30.31
N PHE A 859 -7.86 -36.94 29.15
CA PHE A 859 -7.19 -38.23 29.06
C PHE A 859 -5.66 -38.16 29.22
N ALA A 860 -5.07 -36.96 29.34
CA ALA A 860 -3.62 -36.81 29.47
C ALA A 860 -3.01 -37.63 30.62
N PRO A 861 -3.60 -37.70 31.84
CA PRO A 861 -3.06 -38.53 32.92
C PRO A 861 -3.04 -40.04 32.64
N PHE A 862 -3.81 -40.50 31.65
CA PHE A 862 -3.95 -41.92 31.31
C PHE A 862 -3.04 -42.35 30.14
N ALA A 863 -2.30 -41.44 29.52
CA ALA A 863 -1.40 -41.75 28.41
C ALA A 863 -0.14 -42.48 28.91
N ARG A 864 -0.09 -43.80 28.68
CA ARG A 864 1.04 -44.67 29.08
C ARG A 864 1.92 -45.13 27.92
N SER A 865 1.77 -44.52 26.75
CA SER A 865 2.61 -44.79 25.57
C SER A 865 2.81 -43.51 24.76
N ARG A 866 3.93 -43.45 24.03
CA ARG A 866 4.23 -42.32 23.13
C ARG A 866 3.15 -42.18 22.05
N ALA A 867 2.60 -43.30 21.59
CA ALA A 867 1.58 -43.33 20.56
C ALA A 867 0.29 -42.67 21.05
N VAL A 868 -0.15 -43.00 22.27
CA VAL A 868 -1.34 -42.40 22.89
C VAL A 868 -1.10 -40.92 23.19
N ALA A 869 0.06 -40.55 23.76
CA ALA A 869 0.37 -39.15 24.04
C ALA A 869 0.44 -38.31 22.75
N THR A 870 1.10 -38.82 21.71
CA THR A 870 1.18 -38.17 20.38
C THR A 870 -0.19 -38.03 19.74
N PHE A 871 -1.05 -39.03 19.84
CA PHE A 871 -2.41 -38.98 19.32
C PHE A 871 -3.25 -37.89 20.02
N LEU A 872 -3.14 -37.78 21.35
CA LEU A 872 -3.84 -36.74 22.11
C LEU A 872 -3.34 -35.32 21.74
N VAL A 873 -2.03 -35.13 21.59
CA VAL A 873 -1.44 -33.86 21.11
C VAL A 873 -1.91 -33.55 19.69
N ALA A 874 -1.90 -34.53 18.78
CA ALA A 874 -2.31 -34.35 17.39
C ALA A 874 -3.77 -33.88 17.26
N LEU A 875 -4.70 -34.49 18.01
CA LEU A 875 -6.11 -34.11 18.02
C LEU A 875 -6.34 -32.65 18.42
N CYS A 876 -5.47 -32.07 19.27
CA CYS A 876 -5.51 -30.67 19.63
C CYS A 876 -5.14 -29.70 18.50
N GLY A 877 -4.66 -30.18 17.34
CA GLY A 877 -4.39 -29.32 16.18
C GLY A 877 -5.65 -28.70 15.57
N ILE A 878 -6.78 -29.42 15.60
CA ILE A 878 -8.06 -28.90 15.08
C ILE A 878 -8.62 -27.79 15.99
N PRO A 879 -8.69 -27.95 17.33
CA PRO A 879 -9.09 -26.88 18.23
C PRO A 879 -8.18 -25.66 18.17
N TRP A 880 -6.88 -25.86 17.97
CA TRP A 880 -5.91 -24.79 17.82
C TRP A 880 -6.21 -23.95 16.57
N ALA A 881 -6.47 -24.59 15.43
CA ALA A 881 -6.84 -23.89 14.20
C ALA A 881 -8.10 -23.01 14.35
N VAL A 882 -9.12 -23.48 15.09
CA VAL A 882 -10.34 -22.69 15.37
C VAL A 882 -10.05 -21.54 16.34
N THR A 883 -9.22 -21.78 17.37
CA THR A 883 -8.84 -20.77 18.37
C THR A 883 -8.04 -19.62 17.75
N CYS A 884 -7.23 -19.88 16.73
CA CYS A 884 -6.51 -18.85 15.98
C CYS A 884 -7.40 -18.03 15.03
N TRP A 885 -8.66 -18.42 14.81
CA TRP A 885 -9.53 -17.83 13.79
C TRP A 885 -10.82 -17.20 14.37
N ALA A 886 -11.59 -17.94 15.16
CA ALA A 886 -12.93 -17.54 15.59
C ALA A 886 -12.94 -16.25 16.46
N PRO A 887 -12.07 -16.07 17.47
CA PRO A 887 -12.10 -14.89 18.33
C PRO A 887 -11.83 -13.58 17.58
N PHE A 888 -10.86 -13.58 16.67
CA PHE A 888 -10.54 -12.41 15.85
C PHE A 888 -11.66 -12.06 14.87
N THR A 889 -12.33 -13.08 14.34
CA THR A 889 -13.49 -12.89 13.45
C THR A 889 -14.67 -12.27 14.20
N PHE A 890 -14.99 -12.75 15.41
CA PHE A 890 -16.05 -12.16 16.24
C PHE A 890 -15.72 -10.74 16.70
N MET A 891 -14.48 -10.47 17.10
CA MET A 891 -14.04 -9.12 17.46
C MET A 891 -14.18 -8.14 16.31
N GLY A 892 -13.75 -8.52 15.09
CA GLY A 892 -13.89 -7.66 13.91
C GLY A 892 -15.34 -7.31 13.58
N ILE A 893 -16.27 -8.26 13.76
CA ILE A 893 -17.71 -8.03 13.55
C ILE A 893 -18.26 -7.02 14.56
N GLU A 894 -17.93 -7.16 15.84
CA GLU A 894 -18.44 -6.26 16.89
C GLU A 894 -17.80 -4.86 16.81
N ILE A 895 -16.52 -4.75 16.45
CA ILE A 895 -15.86 -3.46 16.18
C ILE A 895 -16.57 -2.72 15.04
N ASN A 896 -16.90 -3.44 13.95
CA ASN A 896 -17.64 -2.86 12.83
C ASN A 896 -19.05 -2.41 13.26
N LYS A 897 -19.76 -3.19 14.09
CA LYS A 897 -21.07 -2.79 14.62
C LYS A 897 -21.00 -1.54 15.51
N LEU A 898 -19.99 -1.44 16.37
CA LEU A 898 -19.77 -0.29 17.25
C LEU A 898 -19.47 0.99 16.45
N ALA A 899 -18.77 0.85 15.32
CA ALA A 899 -18.49 1.96 14.42
C ALA A 899 -19.73 2.41 13.61
N MET A 900 -20.67 1.51 13.34
CA MET A 900 -21.86 1.79 12.53
C MET A 900 -23.06 2.37 13.32
N ASN A 901 -23.14 2.17 14.64
CA ASN A 901 -24.26 2.64 15.48
C ASN A 901 -23.80 3.37 16.77
N PRO A 902 -23.35 4.63 16.70
CA PRO A 902 -22.92 5.38 17.89
C PRO A 902 -24.06 5.74 18.86
N SER A 903 -25.32 5.73 18.42
CA SER A 903 -26.47 6.15 19.22
C SER A 903 -26.92 5.14 20.29
N GLN A 904 -26.51 3.87 20.21
CA GLN A 904 -26.82 2.85 21.23
C GLN A 904 -25.85 2.83 22.42
N SER A 905 -24.63 3.38 22.29
CA SER A 905 -23.65 3.38 23.39
C SER A 905 -24.00 4.38 24.51
N SER A 906 -24.76 5.43 24.18
CA SER A 906 -25.13 6.49 25.13
C SER A 906 -26.15 6.08 26.19
N ARG A 907 -26.82 4.93 26.06
CA ARG A 907 -27.86 4.48 27.00
C ARG A 907 -27.46 3.36 27.96
N SER A 908 -26.27 2.74 27.84
CA SER A 908 -25.89 1.65 28.76
C SER A 908 -24.49 1.70 29.38
N SER A 909 -23.61 2.63 28.99
CA SER A 909 -22.27 2.72 29.58
C SER A 909 -21.91 4.19 29.80
N GLY A 910 -21.90 4.63 31.05
CA GLY A 910 -21.59 6.00 31.46
C GLY A 910 -20.10 6.36 31.38
N VAL A 911 -19.41 6.01 30.29
CA VAL A 911 -17.97 6.27 30.13
C VAL A 911 -17.68 6.99 28.82
N THR A 912 -17.39 8.28 28.93
CA THR A 912 -16.73 9.07 27.90
C THR A 912 -15.30 8.57 27.74
N MET A 913 -14.94 8.08 26.54
CA MET A 913 -13.57 7.68 26.20
C MET A 913 -12.65 8.90 26.23
N ILE A 914 -11.67 8.91 27.13
CA ILE A 914 -10.69 9.99 27.28
C ILE A 914 -9.46 9.63 26.41
N THR A 915 -9.39 10.17 25.19
CA THR A 915 -8.19 10.15 24.31
C THR A 915 -7.30 11.36 24.60
N SER A 916 -6.07 11.41 24.07
CA SER A 916 -5.13 12.55 24.23
C SER A 916 -5.74 13.92 23.88
N SER A 917 -6.78 13.93 23.03
CA SER A 917 -7.57 15.11 22.65
C SER A 917 -8.61 15.58 23.69
N SER A 918 -8.90 14.79 24.72
CA SER A 918 -9.93 15.08 25.72
C SER A 918 -9.41 15.70 27.02
N LEU A 919 -8.08 15.86 27.17
CA LEU A 919 -7.46 16.50 28.33
C LEU A 919 -7.40 18.04 28.24
N LEU A 920 -7.89 18.64 27.15
CA LEU A 920 -7.81 20.08 26.91
C LEU A 920 -9.10 20.87 27.15
N SER A 921 -10.23 20.25 27.52
CA SER A 921 -11.47 21.01 27.74
C SER A 921 -12.26 20.57 28.97
N GLY A 922 -12.00 21.23 30.10
CA GLY A 922 -12.93 21.25 31.24
C GLY A 922 -13.66 22.60 31.31
N GLY A 923 -14.96 22.61 31.04
CA GLY A 923 -15.84 23.79 31.20
C GLY A 923 -17.32 23.44 30.92
N PRO A 924 -18.32 23.99 31.66
CA PRO A 924 -19.67 23.44 31.70
C PRO A 924 -20.69 24.03 30.70
N THR A 925 -21.52 23.13 30.16
CA THR A 925 -22.98 23.20 29.80
C THR A 925 -23.53 24.25 28.81
N THR A 926 -24.33 23.82 27.82
CA THR A 926 -25.81 23.92 27.80
C THR A 926 -26.50 23.21 26.62
N TYR A 927 -27.72 22.71 26.87
CA TYR A 927 -28.63 21.93 26.01
C TYR A 927 -29.49 22.78 25.06
N SER A 928 -29.82 22.27 23.86
CA SER A 928 -31.16 22.41 23.26
C SER A 928 -31.42 21.38 22.13
N ASP A 929 -32.54 20.67 22.25
CA ASP A 929 -33.16 19.71 21.32
C ASP A 929 -33.55 20.31 19.95
N ARG A 930 -33.45 19.49 18.88
CA ARG A 930 -34.57 19.19 17.95
C ARG A 930 -34.20 18.10 16.92
N THR A 931 -35.26 17.41 16.49
CA THR A 931 -35.35 16.07 15.90
C THR A 931 -35.41 15.99 14.37
N ASN A 932 -34.93 14.84 13.84
CA ASN A 932 -35.19 14.17 12.55
C ASN A 932 -34.65 14.77 11.24
N ASP A 933 -33.64 14.11 10.64
CA ASP A 933 -33.81 13.14 9.54
C ASP A 933 -32.49 12.38 9.31
N THR A 934 -32.52 11.05 9.41
CA THR A 934 -31.34 10.17 9.28
C THR A 934 -31.20 9.66 7.85
N GLU A 935 -30.24 10.21 7.12
CA GLU A 935 -29.60 9.60 5.95
C GLU A 935 -28.21 9.08 6.39
N MET A 936 -27.89 7.83 6.07
CA MET A 936 -26.71 7.10 6.57
C MET A 936 -25.41 7.62 5.94
N ASP A 937 -24.61 8.36 6.71
CA ASP A 937 -23.25 8.78 6.37
C ASP A 937 -22.26 7.60 6.33
N VAL A 938 -21.58 7.43 5.20
CA VAL A 938 -20.55 6.40 4.99
C VAL A 938 -19.16 7.00 5.24
N LEU A 939 -18.52 6.52 6.31
CA LEU A 939 -17.17 6.82 6.81
C LEU A 939 -16.08 6.92 5.72
N ARG A 940 -15.41 8.08 5.66
CA ARG A 940 -14.18 8.34 4.88
C ARG A 940 -12.95 8.38 5.80
N LEU A 941 -11.82 7.83 5.37
CA LEU A 941 -10.54 7.92 6.09
C LEU A 941 -9.40 8.34 5.14
N ASN A 942 -8.69 9.39 5.54
CA ASN A 942 -7.59 10.04 4.82
C ASN A 942 -6.28 9.23 4.91
N HIS A 943 -5.59 9.07 3.78
CA HIS A 943 -4.19 8.62 3.72
C HIS A 943 -3.33 9.78 3.22
N HIS A 944 -2.52 10.37 4.10
CA HIS A 944 -1.65 11.51 3.77
C HIS A 944 -0.44 11.07 2.91
N ASP A 945 -0.13 11.82 1.85
CA ASP A 945 1.05 11.70 0.97
C ASP A 945 2.11 12.75 1.40
N PRO A 946 3.43 12.47 1.35
CA PRO A 946 4.45 13.25 2.06
C PRO A 946 5.02 14.45 1.30
N ASP A 947 4.26 15.13 0.43
CA ASP A 947 4.74 16.26 -0.38
C ASP A 947 4.00 17.61 -0.11
N SER A 948 3.37 17.81 1.06
CA SER A 948 2.76 19.11 1.40
C SER A 948 3.28 19.69 2.72
N ASP A 949 4.22 20.63 2.63
CA ASP A 949 4.58 21.56 3.71
C ASP A 949 3.49 22.64 3.82
N SER A 950 2.73 22.66 4.93
CA SER A 950 2.09 23.88 5.46
C SER A 950 1.54 23.62 6.87
N ASP A 951 2.17 24.24 7.87
CA ASP A 951 1.76 24.25 9.28
C ASP A 951 0.59 25.21 9.51
N VAL A 952 -0.58 24.73 9.96
CA VAL A 952 -1.53 25.49 10.81
C VAL A 952 -2.32 24.52 11.72
N GLU A 953 -2.39 24.82 13.02
CA GLU A 953 -3.21 24.17 14.05
C GLU A 953 -4.63 24.78 14.12
N ASP A 954 -5.70 23.97 14.08
CA ASP A 954 -6.59 23.64 15.23
C ASP A 954 -8.05 23.27 14.87
N GLY A 955 -8.59 22.29 15.62
CA GLY A 955 -10.01 22.22 16.02
C GLY A 955 -10.96 21.24 15.30
N VAL A 956 -10.78 19.91 15.47
CA VAL A 956 -11.68 18.87 14.88
C VAL A 956 -12.46 18.11 15.95
N SER A 957 -13.74 17.87 15.65
CA SER A 957 -14.71 17.07 16.40
C SER A 957 -14.28 15.60 16.61
N ASN A 958 -14.36 15.15 17.86
CA ASN A 958 -13.93 13.84 18.36
C ASN A 958 -14.89 12.68 17.97
N THR A 959 -14.65 11.99 16.85
CA THR A 959 -15.21 10.63 16.63
C THR A 959 -14.09 9.67 16.24
N PRO A 960 -13.86 8.56 16.98
CA PRO A 960 -12.74 7.66 16.73
C PRO A 960 -12.92 6.90 15.40
N SER A 961 -11.82 6.77 14.65
CA SER A 961 -11.82 5.99 13.40
C SER A 961 -11.99 4.49 13.68
N THR A 962 -12.54 3.74 12.71
CA THR A 962 -12.64 2.25 12.78
C THR A 962 -11.28 1.58 13.02
N GLY A 963 -10.21 2.16 12.49
CA GLY A 963 -8.83 1.68 12.70
C GLY A 963 -8.32 1.88 14.13
N GLU A 964 -8.59 3.04 14.73
CA GLU A 964 -8.24 3.31 16.14
C GLU A 964 -9.05 2.44 17.10
N LEU A 965 -10.36 2.29 16.84
CA LEU A 965 -11.23 1.41 17.62
C LEU A 965 -10.75 -0.05 17.52
N ALA A 966 -10.36 -0.49 16.32
CA ALA A 966 -9.80 -1.83 16.11
C ALA A 966 -8.49 -2.03 16.86
N GLY A 967 -7.58 -1.05 16.84
CA GLY A 967 -6.31 -1.10 17.58
C GLY A 967 -6.51 -1.26 19.09
N ILE A 968 -7.44 -0.49 19.67
CA ILE A 968 -7.73 -0.54 21.12
C ILE A 968 -8.35 -1.90 21.50
N TYR A 969 -9.40 -2.34 20.81
CA TYR A 969 -10.09 -3.58 21.15
C TYR A 969 -9.27 -4.85 20.87
N LEU A 970 -8.43 -4.84 19.82
CA LEU A 970 -7.45 -5.91 19.62
C LEU A 970 -6.36 -5.92 20.70
N GLY A 971 -5.98 -4.73 21.20
CA GLY A 971 -5.10 -4.59 22.37
C GLY A 971 -5.71 -5.19 23.64
N VAL A 972 -7.00 -4.91 23.90
CA VAL A 972 -7.75 -5.53 25.01
C VAL A 972 -7.80 -7.05 24.87
N LEU A 973 -8.10 -7.57 23.68
CA LEU A 973 -8.10 -9.01 23.44
C LEU A 973 -6.74 -9.64 23.80
N ASN A 974 -5.63 -8.97 23.47
CA ASN A 974 -4.29 -9.43 23.83
C ASN A 974 -4.05 -9.48 25.35
N VAL A 975 -4.61 -8.53 26.12
CA VAL A 975 -4.57 -8.58 27.59
C VAL A 975 -5.30 -9.82 28.10
N TYR A 976 -6.49 -10.10 27.57
CA TYR A 976 -7.29 -11.28 27.94
C TYR A 976 -6.72 -12.62 27.45
N THR A 977 -5.79 -12.62 26.50
CA THR A 977 -5.00 -13.82 26.16
C THR A 977 -3.74 -13.96 27.00
N THR A 978 -3.22 -12.86 27.56
CA THR A 978 -1.94 -12.82 28.28
C THR A 978 -2.09 -13.04 29.79
N LEU A 979 -3.10 -12.42 30.44
CA LEU A 979 -3.38 -12.61 31.87
C LEU A 979 -3.60 -14.08 32.28
N PRO A 980 -4.35 -14.91 31.53
CA PRO A 980 -4.48 -16.34 31.80
C PRO A 980 -3.16 -17.11 31.85
N GLN A 981 -2.15 -16.65 31.13
CA GLN A 981 -0.87 -17.33 31.05
C GLN A 981 -0.12 -17.23 32.39
N PHE A 982 -0.20 -16.09 33.08
CA PHE A 982 0.30 -15.97 34.45
C PHE A 982 -0.39 -16.95 35.41
N LEU A 983 -1.71 -17.10 35.26
CA LEU A 983 -2.48 -18.05 36.06
C LEU A 983 -2.12 -19.51 35.72
N GLY A 984 -1.98 -19.84 34.43
CA GLY A 984 -1.53 -21.17 33.97
C GLY A 984 -0.12 -21.50 34.46
N THR A 985 0.80 -20.53 34.45
CA THR A 985 2.14 -20.67 35.05
C THR A 985 2.06 -20.90 36.55
N PHE A 986 1.25 -20.13 37.27
CA PHE A 986 1.09 -20.28 38.72
C PHE A 986 0.49 -21.63 39.11
N ILE A 987 -0.53 -22.10 38.36
CA ILE A 987 -1.11 -23.44 38.51
C ILE A 987 -0.04 -24.50 38.27
N SER A 988 0.74 -24.38 37.19
CA SER A 988 1.81 -25.32 36.87
C SER A 988 2.89 -25.34 37.96
N TRP A 989 3.25 -24.17 38.49
CA TRP A 989 4.18 -24.03 39.61
C TRP A 989 3.70 -24.76 40.87
N ILE A 990 2.42 -24.63 41.24
CA ILE A 990 1.83 -25.35 42.38
C ILE A 990 1.85 -26.86 42.13
N VAL A 991 1.35 -27.30 40.97
CA VAL A 991 1.26 -28.73 40.61
C VAL A 991 2.65 -29.37 40.64
N PHE A 992 3.65 -28.73 40.03
CA PHE A 992 5.02 -29.22 40.04
C PHE A 992 5.64 -29.21 41.45
N SER A 993 5.35 -28.21 42.27
CA SER A 993 5.88 -28.13 43.64
C SER A 993 5.27 -29.19 44.57
N VAL A 994 4.03 -29.61 44.33
CA VAL A 994 3.33 -30.61 45.15
C VAL A 994 3.63 -32.04 44.70
N LEU A 995 3.64 -32.31 43.40
CA LEU A 995 3.76 -33.68 42.86
C LEU A 995 5.20 -34.09 42.54
N GLU A 996 6.06 -33.13 42.27
CA GLU A 996 7.49 -33.36 42.02
C GLU A 996 8.35 -32.31 42.77
N PRO A 997 8.25 -32.21 44.11
CA PRO A 997 9.14 -31.37 44.90
C PRO A 997 10.56 -31.88 44.70
N GLY A 998 11.39 -31.11 44.01
CA GLY A 998 12.73 -31.55 43.60
C GLY A 998 13.53 -32.10 44.79
N SER A 999 14.12 -33.29 44.63
CA SER A 999 15.04 -33.85 45.63
C SER A 999 16.17 -32.86 45.87
N THR A 1000 16.31 -32.41 47.12
CA THR A 1000 17.41 -31.58 47.60
C THR A 1000 18.73 -32.34 47.78
N LYS A 1001 18.79 -33.62 47.40
CA LYS A 1001 20.04 -34.40 47.36
C LYS A 1001 20.16 -35.16 46.05
N ARG A 1002 20.97 -34.61 45.12
CA ARG A 1002 21.65 -35.42 44.09
C ARG A 1002 22.99 -35.82 44.72
N ASP A 1003 23.23 -37.12 44.89
CA ASP A 1003 24.57 -37.62 45.23
C ASP A 1003 25.53 -37.27 44.09
N ASP A 1004 26.72 -36.78 44.42
CA ASP A 1004 27.79 -36.37 43.49
C ASP A 1004 28.35 -37.52 42.61
N THR A 1005 27.71 -38.70 42.65
CA THR A 1005 28.09 -39.91 41.89
C THR A 1005 27.01 -40.36 40.89
N ALA A 1006 25.84 -39.72 40.84
CA ALA A 1006 24.84 -39.99 39.81
C ALA A 1006 25.22 -39.25 38.51
N GLN A 1007 25.48 -40.00 37.43
CA GLN A 1007 25.69 -39.49 36.08
C GLN A 1007 24.67 -38.37 35.73
N ASP A 1008 25.06 -37.43 34.85
CA ASP A 1008 24.26 -36.30 34.30
C ASP A 1008 22.88 -36.66 33.69
N SER A 1009 22.49 -37.93 33.80
CA SER A 1009 21.41 -38.66 33.17
C SER A 1009 20.07 -38.68 33.91
N GLN A 1010 19.96 -38.17 35.15
CA GLN A 1010 18.74 -38.30 35.97
C GLN A 1010 18.08 -36.94 36.29
N TRP A 1011 17.59 -36.26 35.24
CA TRP A 1011 16.78 -35.03 35.35
C TRP A 1011 15.29 -35.23 35.10
N MET A 1012 14.86 -36.41 34.65
CA MET A 1012 13.44 -36.79 34.49
C MET A 1012 12.99 -37.75 35.60
N ASN A 1013 11.76 -37.58 36.11
CA ASN A 1013 11.13 -38.55 37.00
C ASN A 1013 10.56 -39.74 36.19
N LEU A 1014 11.32 -40.83 36.12
CA LEU A 1014 11.00 -42.03 35.35
C LEU A 1014 10.24 -43.11 36.15
N ASP A 1015 9.76 -42.79 37.35
CA ASP A 1015 9.03 -43.77 38.15
C ASP A 1015 7.64 -44.05 37.57
N LYS A 1016 7.32 -45.30 37.23
CA LYS A 1016 6.02 -45.69 36.68
C LYS A 1016 4.87 -45.56 37.70
N SER A 1017 5.17 -45.46 39.00
CA SER A 1017 4.17 -45.49 40.08
C SER A 1017 3.57 -44.12 40.43
N THR A 1018 4.27 -43.03 40.12
CA THR A 1018 3.82 -41.66 40.39
C THR A 1018 3.09 -41.06 39.17
N PRO A 1019 2.08 -40.19 39.36
CA PRO A 1019 1.42 -39.51 38.24
C PRO A 1019 2.37 -38.50 37.58
N ASN A 1020 2.29 -38.34 36.26
CA ASN A 1020 3.08 -37.34 35.55
C ASN A 1020 2.52 -35.94 35.87
N ALA A 1021 3.32 -35.08 36.52
CA ALA A 1021 2.85 -33.76 36.94
C ALA A 1021 2.44 -32.87 35.76
N ILE A 1022 3.09 -32.98 34.59
CA ILE A 1022 2.71 -32.24 33.37
C ILE A 1022 1.32 -32.69 32.89
N SER A 1023 1.04 -33.99 32.93
CA SER A 1023 -0.28 -34.52 32.53
C SER A 1023 -1.42 -33.99 33.41
N ILE A 1024 -1.14 -33.69 34.69
CA ILE A 1024 -2.10 -33.09 35.62
C ILE A 1024 -2.30 -31.60 35.30
N CYS A 1025 -1.26 -30.87 34.92
CA CYS A 1025 -1.41 -29.50 34.40
C CYS A 1025 -2.31 -29.46 33.16
N LEU A 1026 -2.12 -30.40 32.21
CA LEU A 1026 -2.96 -30.52 31.02
C LEU A 1026 -4.42 -30.86 31.37
N PHE A 1027 -4.63 -31.73 32.36
CA PHE A 1027 -5.96 -32.06 32.89
C PHE A 1027 -6.66 -30.85 33.51
N ILE A 1028 -5.96 -30.06 34.34
CA ILE A 1028 -6.52 -28.82 34.91
C ILE A 1028 -6.84 -27.81 33.79
N GLY A 1029 -5.98 -27.73 32.77
CA GLY A 1029 -6.26 -26.97 31.55
C GLY A 1029 -7.55 -27.41 30.85
N ALA A 1030 -7.82 -28.72 30.80
CA ALA A 1030 -9.05 -29.27 30.24
C ALA A 1030 -10.30 -28.81 31.01
N LEU A 1031 -10.22 -28.75 32.35
CA LEU A 1031 -11.32 -28.22 33.18
C LEU A 1031 -11.57 -26.73 32.91
N SER A 1032 -10.52 -25.93 32.71
CA SER A 1032 -10.67 -24.51 32.33
C SER A 1032 -11.33 -24.35 30.97
N ALA A 1033 -11.05 -25.25 30.01
CA ALA A 1033 -11.69 -25.23 28.70
C ALA A 1033 -13.19 -25.56 28.77
N ILE A 1034 -13.66 -26.36 29.75
CA ILE A 1034 -15.09 -26.56 30.01
C ILE A 1034 -15.76 -25.24 30.43
N VAL A 1035 -15.07 -24.40 31.20
CA VAL A 1035 -15.57 -23.06 31.55
C VAL A 1035 -15.62 -22.17 30.29
N ALA A 1036 -14.64 -22.29 29.39
CA ALA A 1036 -14.65 -21.60 28.10
C ALA A 1036 -15.83 -22.04 27.19
N VAL A 1037 -16.26 -23.31 27.25
CA VAL A 1037 -17.47 -23.80 26.57
C VAL A 1037 -18.70 -23.04 27.07
N GLU A 1038 -18.85 -22.89 28.39
CA GLU A 1038 -19.97 -22.14 28.98
C GLU A 1038 -19.92 -20.65 28.62
N ALA A 1039 -18.75 -20.03 28.66
CA ALA A 1039 -18.56 -18.64 28.25
C ALA A 1039 -18.94 -18.42 26.77
N THR A 1040 -18.51 -19.32 25.87
CA THR A 1040 -18.84 -19.28 24.44
C THR A 1040 -20.33 -19.53 24.19
N ARG A 1041 -20.97 -20.37 25.00
CA ARG A 1041 -22.42 -20.63 24.94
C ARG A 1041 -23.22 -19.39 25.33
N ARG A 1042 -22.80 -18.67 26.37
CA ARG A 1042 -23.49 -17.46 26.87
C ARG A 1042 -23.54 -16.32 25.85
N MET A 1043 -22.57 -16.24 24.93
CA MET A 1043 -22.60 -15.29 23.81
C MET A 1043 -23.90 -15.36 22.98
N ARG A 1044 -24.60 -16.51 22.96
CA ARG A 1044 -25.87 -16.66 22.22
C ARG A 1044 -27.04 -15.87 22.85
N TYR A 1045 -26.96 -15.58 24.14
CA TYR A 1045 -28.05 -14.95 24.91
C TYR A 1045 -27.76 -13.49 25.26
N THR A 1046 -26.55 -13.00 25.00
CA THR A 1046 -26.17 -11.59 25.20
C THR A 1046 -26.70 -10.76 24.02
N ILE A 1047 -27.82 -10.05 24.22
CA ILE A 1047 -28.38 -9.13 23.23
C ILE A 1047 -27.55 -7.86 23.21
#